data_AF-A0A1G6KZT5-F1
#
_entry.id   AF-A0A1G6KZT5-F1
#
_cell.length_a   1.000
_cell.length_b   1.000
_cell.length_c   1.000
_cell.angle_alpha   90.00
_cell.angle_beta   90.00
_cell.angle_gamma   90.00
#
_symmetry.space_group_name_H-M   'P 1'
#
loop_
_entity.id
_entity.type
_entity.pdbx_description
1 polymer ?
#
loop_
_entity_poly.entity_id
_entity_poly.type
_entity_poly.pdbx_seq_one_letter_code
_entity_poly.pdbx_strand_id
1 'polypeptide(L)'
;MSLKKGNDYARSGDYANALKEYRRIAKNHPLYPQAKFNIDYLIQSGLVEEIVEIQERSQSLDVQTDSGQPLLSIVMPVFNVAPYLDASILSVLSQTVTDFELIIVNDASTDNGKKIIQMYQDLDSRIKFINLDFNTLGGAGIPSNIGIKAATGKYLGFVDSDDWVESDAFEVLIRAAEAHEAEIVVGDFKTFEDDTRIVKEAYDKANWEGIPLNTLISAKNCAQLYRISPVPWRKLYKTDFLHQNNIDYPEGDYFYEDNPLHWFVLSKSNRIVVVDKVISYHRMAREGQTMSSATYKLAAITCHMNTISNFLRANAIGDQVKFDEFYDYCYRTDWIATRQADATTGNIIKKVFSNIYEKTAKACPPVNVRANFKKKFNDYKSAYPELDLTIVIPVYNCEDLLRDTFESVLKIHGLKYDVIVIDDGSSDNSAEICQEYADRYQHIHFYQQGNKGAGRARNAVIPLCTGKYTFFLDADDVIIADNLVAAVRDASSKQHDLYLMKYNIEFFEENKSRGMFNADQEIWGKFAHATSNNELKLLASGLINYPWNRIIKTELLHDENIFFGSTVVHNDIPYHWHSVVAANNIGYSENAVCAHRKFSARSQITNINDVRRLAVFESLRFTNETIAKYSAYDAQMQTIWCKFVRDLVVWAKDRVPETHMEQYEALKEELLAQLAG
;
A
#
# COMPACT_ATOMS: atom_id res chain seq x y z
N MET A 1 24.19 -23.20 6.07
CA MET A 1 24.41 -24.18 4.97
C MET A 1 23.67 -25.49 5.19
N SER A 2 23.59 -26.03 6.42
CA SER A 2 22.92 -27.32 6.67
C SER A 2 21.38 -27.23 6.74
N LEU A 3 20.77 -26.18 7.29
CA LEU A 3 19.29 -26.09 7.34
C LEU A 3 18.63 -26.10 5.94
N LYS A 4 19.11 -25.22 5.04
CA LYS A 4 18.62 -25.16 3.65
C LYS A 4 18.80 -26.51 2.93
N LYS A 5 19.98 -27.11 3.03
CA LYS A 5 20.24 -28.45 2.48
C LYS A 5 19.32 -29.51 3.09
N GLY A 6 19.08 -29.46 4.39
CA GLY A 6 18.15 -30.35 5.08
C GLY A 6 16.73 -30.19 4.55
N ASN A 7 16.27 -28.96 4.37
CA ASN A 7 14.95 -28.65 3.78
C ASN A 7 14.88 -29.12 2.32
N ASP A 8 15.93 -28.93 1.53
CA ASP A 8 15.99 -29.39 0.14
C ASP A 8 15.91 -30.93 0.07
N TYR A 9 16.61 -31.65 0.95
CA TYR A 9 16.51 -33.11 1.07
C TYR A 9 15.12 -33.57 1.53
N ALA A 10 14.52 -32.88 2.50
CA ALA A 10 13.17 -33.21 2.96
C ALA A 10 12.14 -33.02 1.84
N ARG A 11 12.26 -31.95 1.03
CA ARG A 11 11.40 -31.69 -0.12
C ARG A 11 11.56 -32.72 -1.24
N SER A 12 12.75 -33.30 -1.39
CA SER A 12 13.00 -34.39 -2.34
C SER A 12 12.65 -35.78 -1.80
N GLY A 13 12.12 -35.89 -0.58
CA GLY A 13 11.79 -37.16 0.06
C GLY A 13 12.99 -37.93 0.64
N ASP A 14 14.17 -37.33 0.68
CA ASP A 14 15.39 -37.92 1.26
C ASP A 14 15.51 -37.56 2.75
N TYR A 15 14.61 -38.10 3.55
CA TYR A 15 14.47 -37.76 4.97
C TYR A 15 15.69 -38.17 5.81
N ALA A 16 16.43 -39.19 5.39
CA ALA A 16 17.64 -39.64 6.07
C ALA A 16 18.78 -38.61 5.97
N ASN A 17 18.99 -38.03 4.78
CA ASN A 17 19.98 -36.96 4.63
C ASN A 17 19.48 -35.62 5.18
N ALA A 18 18.17 -35.36 5.13
CA ALA A 18 17.56 -34.22 5.81
C ALA A 18 17.88 -34.22 7.31
N LEU A 19 17.66 -35.37 7.99
CA LEU A 19 17.93 -35.54 9.41
C LEU A 19 19.39 -35.30 9.77
N LYS A 20 20.33 -35.78 8.94
CA LYS A 20 21.77 -35.54 9.13
C LYS A 20 22.14 -34.07 9.06
N GLU A 21 21.57 -33.34 8.10
CA GLU A 21 21.85 -31.91 7.96
C GLU A 21 21.24 -31.08 9.10
N TYR A 22 20.05 -31.44 9.58
CA TYR A 22 19.46 -30.79 10.75
C TYR A 22 20.33 -31.00 12.00
N ARG A 23 20.83 -32.22 12.25
CA ARG A 23 21.70 -32.53 13.40
C ARG A 23 23.04 -31.80 13.41
N ARG A 24 23.49 -31.25 12.28
CA ARG A 24 24.72 -30.44 12.21
C ARG A 24 24.57 -29.04 12.78
N ILE A 25 23.33 -28.59 13.04
CA ILE A 25 23.08 -27.27 13.59
C ILE A 25 23.31 -27.35 15.11
N ALA A 26 24.26 -26.56 15.61
CA ALA A 26 24.62 -26.58 17.04
C ALA A 26 23.47 -26.06 17.92
N LYS A 27 23.33 -26.58 19.15
CA LYS A 27 22.21 -26.23 20.06
C LYS A 27 22.06 -24.73 20.36
N ASN A 28 23.17 -24.00 20.34
CA ASN A 28 23.24 -22.56 20.57
C ASN A 28 23.13 -21.73 19.29
N HIS A 29 22.94 -22.36 18.13
CA HIS A 29 22.78 -21.67 16.86
C HIS A 29 21.33 -21.16 16.73
N PRO A 30 21.09 -19.95 16.20
CA PRO A 30 19.73 -19.39 16.06
C PRO A 30 18.75 -20.28 15.28
N LEU A 31 19.27 -21.08 14.34
CA LEU A 31 18.47 -22.03 13.55
C LEU A 31 18.27 -23.41 14.21
N TYR A 32 18.76 -23.62 15.44
CA TYR A 32 18.61 -24.91 16.12
C TYR A 32 17.16 -25.26 16.48
N PRO A 33 16.31 -24.33 16.94
CA PRO A 33 14.88 -24.62 17.13
C PRO A 33 14.23 -25.17 15.86
N GLN A 34 14.59 -24.60 14.71
CA GLN A 34 14.16 -25.08 13.39
C GLN A 34 14.62 -26.51 13.09
N ALA A 35 15.92 -26.75 13.31
CA ALA A 35 16.52 -28.05 13.10
C ALA A 35 15.86 -29.12 13.98
N LYS A 36 15.63 -28.76 15.24
CA LYS A 36 14.97 -29.59 16.24
C LYS A 36 13.53 -29.89 15.85
N PHE A 37 12.75 -28.89 15.42
CA PHE A 37 11.39 -29.14 14.94
C PHE A 37 11.39 -30.09 13.74
N ASN A 38 12.24 -29.85 12.74
CA ASN A 38 12.28 -30.72 11.57
C ASN A 38 12.72 -32.15 11.93
N ILE A 39 13.66 -32.31 12.88
CA ILE A 39 14.02 -33.61 13.45
C ILE A 39 12.79 -34.26 14.10
N ASP A 40 12.11 -33.53 15.00
CA ASP A 40 10.95 -34.03 15.75
C ASP A 40 9.80 -34.40 14.79
N TYR A 41 9.55 -33.61 13.74
CA TYR A 41 8.56 -33.86 12.68
C TYR A 41 8.87 -35.12 11.88
N LEU A 42 10.11 -35.29 11.42
CA LEU A 42 10.52 -36.46 10.65
C LEU A 42 10.36 -37.76 11.47
N ILE A 43 10.61 -37.68 12.77
CA ILE A 43 10.45 -38.81 13.71
C ILE A 43 8.96 -39.06 13.98
N GLN A 44 8.18 -38.04 14.33
CA GLN A 44 6.75 -38.19 14.66
C GLN A 44 5.89 -38.61 13.46
N SER A 45 6.26 -38.19 12.25
CA SER A 45 5.56 -38.57 11.02
C SER A 45 5.92 -39.98 10.54
N GLY A 46 6.78 -40.72 11.27
CA GLY A 46 7.26 -42.04 10.86
C GLY A 46 8.12 -42.04 9.60
N LEU A 47 8.61 -40.86 9.17
CA LEU A 47 9.42 -40.70 7.97
C LEU A 47 10.87 -41.13 8.21
N VAL A 48 11.30 -41.22 9.49
CA VAL A 48 12.58 -41.78 9.92
C VAL A 48 12.39 -42.49 11.28
N GLU A 49 12.97 -43.68 11.46
CA GLU A 49 12.91 -44.43 12.73
C GLU A 49 14.06 -44.06 13.67
N GLU A 50 13.79 -43.49 14.86
CA GLU A 50 14.72 -43.53 16.00
C GLU A 50 14.04 -43.29 17.36
N ILE A 51 14.62 -43.88 18.42
CA ILE A 51 14.17 -43.84 19.82
C ILE A 51 14.62 -42.52 20.47
N VAL A 52 13.71 -41.78 21.11
CA VAL A 52 14.02 -40.54 21.85
C VAL A 52 13.65 -40.65 23.32
N GLU A 53 14.64 -40.48 24.21
CA GLU A 53 14.45 -40.18 25.62
C GLU A 53 13.90 -38.75 25.80
N ILE A 54 12.78 -38.62 26.49
CA ILE A 54 12.15 -37.33 26.80
C ILE A 54 12.80 -36.77 28.07
N GLN A 55 13.45 -35.61 27.97
CA GLN A 55 13.75 -34.75 29.12
C GLN A 55 12.75 -33.59 29.18
N GLU A 56 12.13 -33.44 30.35
CA GLU A 56 11.04 -32.53 30.68
C GLU A 56 11.39 -31.04 30.48
N ARG A 57 10.40 -30.27 29.99
CA ARG A 57 10.47 -28.81 29.81
C ARG A 57 10.23 -28.07 31.13
N SER A 58 11.00 -27.01 31.29
CA SER A 58 10.89 -25.94 32.30
C SER A 58 9.50 -25.29 32.32
N GLN A 59 9.05 -24.91 33.51
CA GLN A 59 7.74 -24.33 33.83
C GLN A 59 7.31 -23.20 32.88
N SER A 60 6.27 -23.46 32.08
CA SER A 60 5.52 -22.48 31.31
C SER A 60 4.51 -21.75 32.20
N LEU A 61 4.24 -20.48 31.91
CA LEU A 61 3.14 -19.75 32.52
C LEU A 61 1.82 -20.19 31.88
N ASP A 62 1.00 -20.94 32.62
CA ASP A 62 -0.43 -21.09 32.31
C ASP A 62 -1.14 -19.78 32.70
N VAL A 63 -1.14 -18.81 31.79
CA VAL A 63 -2.09 -17.70 31.85
C VAL A 63 -3.30 -18.12 31.03
N GLN A 64 -4.19 -18.92 31.62
CA GLN A 64 -5.50 -19.16 31.02
C GLN A 64 -6.34 -17.89 31.14
N THR A 65 -6.84 -17.40 30.01
CA THR A 65 -7.91 -16.40 30.02
C THR A 65 -9.24 -17.09 30.41
N ASP A 66 -10.03 -16.43 31.25
CA ASP A 66 -11.34 -16.92 31.71
C ASP A 66 -12.44 -16.81 30.62
N SER A 67 -12.09 -16.31 29.42
CA SER A 67 -13.03 -15.88 28.37
C SER A 67 -13.07 -16.76 27.12
N GLY A 68 -12.22 -17.78 27.00
CA GLY A 68 -12.12 -18.61 25.79
C GLY A 68 -11.53 -17.88 24.57
N GLN A 69 -10.96 -16.69 24.76
CA GLN A 69 -10.22 -15.92 23.76
C GLN A 69 -8.71 -16.12 23.96
N PRO A 70 -7.90 -16.21 22.90
CA PRO A 70 -6.45 -16.36 23.07
C PRO A 70 -5.84 -15.15 23.79
N LEU A 71 -4.77 -15.34 24.55
CA LEU A 71 -4.05 -14.22 25.16
C LEU A 71 -3.41 -13.31 24.09
N LEU A 72 -2.94 -13.90 22.99
CA LEU A 72 -2.17 -13.21 21.95
C LEU A 72 -2.65 -13.59 20.53
N SER A 73 -2.80 -12.60 19.67
CA SER A 73 -2.87 -12.77 18.22
C SER A 73 -1.56 -12.32 17.59
N ILE A 74 -1.00 -13.15 16.72
CA ILE A 74 0.21 -12.82 15.95
C ILE A 74 -0.17 -12.71 14.48
N VAL A 75 0.01 -11.54 13.89
CA VAL A 75 -0.30 -11.29 12.47
C VAL A 75 0.97 -11.41 11.64
N MET A 76 0.93 -12.21 10.57
CA MET A 76 2.04 -12.45 9.66
C MET A 76 1.58 -12.23 8.20
N PRO A 77 1.85 -11.06 7.61
CA PRO A 77 1.60 -10.82 6.19
C PRO A 77 2.64 -11.56 5.33
N VAL A 78 2.20 -12.21 4.24
CA VAL A 78 3.06 -13.05 3.37
C VAL A 78 2.91 -12.66 1.90
N PHE A 79 4.02 -12.32 1.25
CA PHE A 79 4.07 -12.17 -0.21
C PHE A 79 5.43 -12.60 -0.79
N ASN A 80 5.47 -13.70 -1.55
CA ASN A 80 6.65 -14.17 -2.28
C ASN A 80 7.93 -14.32 -1.42
N VAL A 81 7.79 -14.97 -0.25
CA VAL A 81 8.88 -15.22 0.70
C VAL A 81 9.06 -16.70 1.09
N ALA A 82 8.59 -17.63 0.25
CA ALA A 82 8.67 -19.07 0.51
C ALA A 82 10.03 -19.59 1.00
N PRO A 83 11.20 -19.06 0.56
CA PRO A 83 12.49 -19.52 1.07
C PRO A 83 12.72 -19.28 2.57
N TYR A 84 12.02 -18.31 3.18
CA TYR A 84 12.22 -17.86 4.56
C TYR A 84 11.07 -18.27 5.48
N LEU A 85 9.89 -18.48 4.91
CA LEU A 85 8.63 -18.66 5.62
C LEU A 85 8.64 -19.80 6.65
N ASP A 86 9.30 -20.92 6.34
CA ASP A 86 9.51 -22.03 7.29
C ASP A 86 10.11 -21.53 8.61
N ALA A 87 11.17 -20.71 8.53
CA ALA A 87 11.88 -20.20 9.71
C ALA A 87 11.04 -19.24 10.53
N SER A 88 10.31 -18.36 9.84
CA SER A 88 9.43 -17.38 10.46
C SER A 88 8.31 -18.06 11.23
N ILE A 89 7.56 -18.97 10.59
CA ILE A 89 6.45 -19.71 11.23
C ILE A 89 6.96 -20.47 12.44
N LEU A 90 8.07 -21.21 12.31
CA LEU A 90 8.57 -22.03 13.41
C LEU A 90 9.11 -21.22 14.59
N SER A 91 9.68 -20.04 14.34
CA SER A 91 10.05 -19.13 15.44
C SER A 91 8.83 -18.70 16.27
N VAL A 92 7.68 -18.49 15.62
CA VAL A 92 6.40 -18.21 16.29
C VAL A 92 5.84 -19.43 17.00
N LEU A 93 5.84 -20.61 16.36
CA LEU A 93 5.35 -21.83 17.00
C LEU A 93 6.19 -22.25 18.21
N SER A 94 7.44 -21.80 18.28
CA SER A 94 8.37 -22.05 19.39
C SER A 94 8.26 -21.09 20.57
N GLN A 95 7.32 -20.14 20.54
CA GLN A 95 7.13 -19.19 21.65
C GLN A 95 6.81 -19.89 22.97
N THR A 96 7.30 -19.32 24.07
CA THR A 96 7.01 -19.79 25.44
C THR A 96 5.57 -19.52 25.86
N VAL A 97 4.94 -18.48 25.29
CA VAL A 97 3.49 -18.27 25.37
C VAL A 97 2.80 -19.29 24.48
N THR A 98 1.93 -20.12 25.04
CA THR A 98 1.24 -21.20 24.32
C THR A 98 -0.18 -20.83 23.89
N ASP A 99 -0.84 -19.95 24.65
CA ASP A 99 -2.18 -19.44 24.39
C ASP A 99 -2.16 -18.28 23.37
N PHE A 100 -2.00 -18.64 22.09
CA PHE A 100 -2.03 -17.68 20.99
C PHE A 100 -2.67 -18.25 19.73
N GLU A 101 -3.04 -17.35 18.83
CA GLU A 101 -3.34 -17.64 17.43
C GLU A 101 -2.32 -16.99 16.49
N LEU A 102 -1.96 -17.68 15.42
CA LEU A 102 -1.08 -17.16 14.36
C LEU A 102 -1.93 -16.95 13.10
N ILE A 103 -2.18 -15.70 12.76
CA ILE A 103 -2.97 -15.29 11.60
C ILE A 103 -2.02 -14.98 10.45
N ILE A 104 -1.98 -15.89 9.47
CA ILE A 104 -1.14 -15.74 8.28
C ILE A 104 -2.00 -15.26 7.13
N VAL A 105 -1.71 -14.06 6.62
CA VAL A 105 -2.43 -13.46 5.49
C VAL A 105 -1.55 -13.51 4.25
N ASN A 106 -1.84 -14.44 3.34
CA ASN A 106 -1.12 -14.55 2.07
C ASN A 106 -1.72 -13.60 1.02
N ASP A 107 -0.94 -12.60 0.63
CA ASP A 107 -1.30 -11.54 -0.30
C ASP A 107 -1.11 -11.96 -1.77
N ALA A 108 -1.69 -13.12 -2.10
CA ALA A 108 -1.61 -13.77 -3.41
C ALA A 108 -0.17 -14.08 -3.87
N SER A 109 0.65 -14.67 -3.00
CA SER A 109 1.98 -15.17 -3.38
C SER A 109 1.91 -16.09 -4.60
N THR A 110 2.84 -15.87 -5.53
CA THR A 110 3.04 -16.65 -6.76
C THR A 110 4.08 -17.77 -6.60
N ASP A 111 4.81 -17.78 -5.48
CA ASP A 111 5.76 -18.84 -5.13
C ASP A 111 5.08 -19.98 -4.36
N ASN A 112 5.89 -20.88 -3.78
CA ASN A 112 5.38 -22.03 -3.04
C ASN A 112 4.86 -21.69 -1.61
N GLY A 113 4.79 -20.41 -1.24
CA GLY A 113 4.44 -19.97 0.12
C GLY A 113 3.07 -20.49 0.57
N LYS A 114 2.06 -20.47 -0.31
CA LYS A 114 0.72 -20.99 -0.02
C LYS A 114 0.74 -22.44 0.48
N LYS A 115 1.50 -23.33 -0.18
CA LYS A 115 1.59 -24.75 0.20
C LYS A 115 2.32 -24.93 1.54
N ILE A 116 3.34 -24.12 1.80
CA ILE A 116 4.08 -24.14 3.07
C ILE A 116 3.12 -23.77 4.22
N ILE A 117 2.31 -22.72 4.06
CA ILE A 117 1.35 -22.30 5.09
C ILE A 117 0.32 -23.39 5.36
N GLN A 118 -0.26 -23.99 4.30
CA GLN A 118 -1.24 -25.06 4.43
C GLN A 118 -0.68 -26.26 5.18
N MET A 119 0.56 -26.67 4.87
CA MET A 119 1.24 -27.73 5.60
C MET A 119 1.35 -27.42 7.11
N TYR A 120 1.73 -26.21 7.50
CA TYR A 120 1.79 -25.86 8.93
C TYR A 120 0.40 -25.76 9.56
N GLN A 121 -0.59 -25.26 8.84
CA GLN A 121 -1.97 -25.22 9.31
C GLN A 121 -2.53 -26.61 9.61
N ASP A 122 -2.21 -27.60 8.79
CA ASP A 122 -2.59 -28.99 9.01
C ASP A 122 -1.89 -29.61 10.25
N LEU A 123 -0.72 -29.07 10.64
CA LEU A 123 0.09 -29.56 11.75
C LEU A 123 -0.19 -28.84 13.08
N ASP A 124 -0.61 -27.58 13.06
CA ASP A 124 -0.83 -26.77 14.24
C ASP A 124 -2.14 -25.97 14.12
N SER A 125 -3.12 -26.33 14.95
CA SER A 125 -4.46 -25.76 14.93
C SER A 125 -4.51 -24.28 15.36
N ARG A 126 -3.42 -23.73 15.91
CA ARG A 126 -3.33 -22.29 16.24
C ARG A 126 -3.19 -21.42 14.99
N ILE A 127 -2.90 -22.00 13.83
CA ILE A 127 -2.70 -21.25 12.58
C ILE A 127 -4.04 -21.00 11.88
N LYS A 128 -4.35 -19.72 11.68
CA LYS A 128 -5.45 -19.24 10.85
C LYS A 128 -4.88 -18.74 9.52
N PHE A 129 -5.20 -19.44 8.43
CA PHE A 129 -4.75 -19.08 7.10
C PHE A 129 -5.81 -18.28 6.34
N ILE A 130 -5.48 -17.06 5.94
CA ILE A 130 -6.30 -16.21 5.05
C ILE A 130 -5.54 -16.07 3.73
N ASN A 131 -6.12 -16.58 2.64
CA ASN A 131 -5.52 -16.52 1.31
C ASN A 131 -6.26 -15.52 0.42
N LEU A 132 -5.58 -14.48 -0.03
CA LEU A 132 -6.12 -13.55 -1.02
C LEU A 132 -5.91 -14.07 -2.44
N ASP A 133 -6.80 -13.68 -3.34
CA ASP A 133 -6.77 -14.07 -4.76
C ASP A 133 -5.90 -13.13 -5.62
N PHE A 134 -5.73 -11.89 -5.17
CA PHE A 134 -4.96 -10.87 -5.88
C PHE A 134 -4.02 -10.14 -4.93
N ASN A 135 -2.90 -9.67 -5.48
CA ASN A 135 -1.94 -8.89 -4.72
C ASN A 135 -2.47 -7.47 -4.47
N THR A 136 -2.63 -7.12 -3.21
CA THR A 136 -3.23 -5.85 -2.75
C THR A 136 -2.28 -4.65 -2.95
N LEU A 137 -2.81 -3.43 -2.87
CA LEU A 137 -2.00 -2.21 -2.86
C LEU A 137 -1.23 -2.09 -1.53
N GLY A 138 -0.06 -1.46 -1.53
CA GLY A 138 0.55 -1.00 -0.26
C GLY A 138 1.36 -2.00 0.55
N GLY A 139 1.85 -3.08 -0.08
CA GLY A 139 2.78 -3.99 0.57
C GLY A 139 2.14 -4.76 1.72
N ALA A 140 2.77 -4.74 2.90
CA ALA A 140 2.30 -5.51 4.06
C ALA A 140 1.10 -4.84 4.77
N GLY A 141 0.79 -3.59 4.47
CA GLY A 141 -0.26 -2.81 5.15
C GLY A 141 -1.67 -3.40 5.04
N ILE A 142 -2.19 -3.61 3.82
CA ILE A 142 -3.55 -4.17 3.63
C ILE A 142 -3.67 -5.59 4.21
N PRO A 143 -2.74 -6.52 3.94
CA PRO A 143 -2.76 -7.85 4.57
C PRO A 143 -2.69 -7.77 6.11
N SER A 144 -1.96 -6.80 6.65
CA SER A 144 -1.92 -6.56 8.09
C SER A 144 -3.25 -6.06 8.63
N ASN A 145 -3.96 -5.15 7.94
CA ASN A 145 -5.30 -4.71 8.32
C ASN A 145 -6.31 -5.87 8.35
N ILE A 146 -6.24 -6.77 7.38
CA ILE A 146 -7.05 -8.00 7.36
C ILE A 146 -6.72 -8.87 8.59
N GLY A 147 -5.44 -8.99 8.93
CA GLY A 147 -4.99 -9.67 10.14
C GLY A 147 -5.46 -9.02 11.44
N ILE A 148 -5.42 -7.69 11.54
CA ILE A 148 -5.94 -6.92 12.69
C ILE A 148 -7.43 -7.20 12.88
N LYS A 149 -8.23 -7.12 11.80
CA LYS A 149 -9.67 -7.40 11.85
C LYS A 149 -9.99 -8.85 12.27
N ALA A 150 -9.13 -9.80 11.92
CA ALA A 150 -9.29 -11.21 12.27
C ALA A 150 -8.76 -11.56 13.68
N ALA A 151 -8.02 -10.66 14.32
CA ALA A 151 -7.42 -10.88 15.63
C ALA A 151 -8.46 -10.85 16.76
N THR A 152 -8.41 -11.88 17.60
CA THR A 152 -9.34 -12.08 18.72
C THR A 152 -8.66 -12.09 20.09
N GLY A 153 -7.32 -12.02 20.11
CA GLY A 153 -6.56 -12.10 21.34
C GLY A 153 -6.50 -10.79 22.11
N LYS A 154 -6.24 -10.86 23.43
CA LYS A 154 -6.12 -9.67 24.29
C LYS A 154 -5.04 -8.71 23.81
N TYR A 155 -3.93 -9.26 23.33
CA TYR A 155 -2.84 -8.53 22.71
C TYR A 155 -2.64 -8.93 21.25
N LEU A 156 -2.03 -8.03 20.48
CA LEU A 156 -1.69 -8.22 19.08
C LEU A 156 -0.20 -7.92 18.87
N GLY A 157 0.50 -8.82 18.18
CA GLY A 157 1.87 -8.63 17.70
C GLY A 157 1.97 -8.87 16.19
N PHE A 158 3.03 -8.36 15.57
CA PHE A 158 3.35 -8.60 14.16
C PHE A 158 4.64 -9.40 14.03
N VAL A 159 4.75 -10.23 13.00
CA VAL A 159 6.00 -10.89 12.60
C VAL A 159 6.10 -10.84 11.08
N ASP A 160 7.20 -10.29 10.56
CA ASP A 160 7.50 -10.31 9.13
C ASP A 160 7.83 -11.75 8.69
N SER A 161 7.30 -12.13 7.54
CA SER A 161 7.33 -13.50 7.02
C SER A 161 8.68 -13.97 6.46
N ASP A 162 9.69 -13.11 6.48
CA ASP A 162 11.09 -13.38 6.19
C ASP A 162 12.04 -13.26 7.39
N ASP A 163 11.50 -12.82 8.53
CA ASP A 163 12.22 -12.58 9.80
C ASP A 163 11.95 -13.69 10.81
N TRP A 164 12.57 -13.63 11.99
CA TRP A 164 12.25 -14.54 13.08
C TRP A 164 12.31 -13.85 14.44
N VAL A 165 11.59 -14.41 15.42
CA VAL A 165 11.48 -13.88 16.78
C VAL A 165 12.22 -14.75 17.80
N GLU A 166 12.67 -14.14 18.91
CA GLU A 166 13.21 -14.86 20.08
C GLU A 166 12.12 -15.69 20.75
N SER A 167 12.46 -16.86 21.31
CA SER A 167 11.45 -17.79 21.86
C SER A 167 10.65 -17.24 23.05
N ASP A 168 11.19 -16.29 23.80
CA ASP A 168 10.55 -15.62 24.93
C ASP A 168 10.08 -14.19 24.60
N ALA A 169 10.10 -13.80 23.32
CA ALA A 169 9.82 -12.45 22.85
C ALA A 169 8.46 -11.93 23.35
N PHE A 170 7.38 -12.65 23.04
CA PHE A 170 6.04 -12.19 23.42
C PHE A 170 5.75 -12.34 24.91
N GLU A 171 6.37 -13.31 25.60
CA GLU A 171 6.23 -13.45 27.06
C GLU A 171 6.78 -12.20 27.78
N VAL A 172 7.95 -11.71 27.37
CA VAL A 172 8.56 -10.50 27.94
C VAL A 172 7.69 -9.27 27.66
N LEU A 173 7.20 -9.12 26.42
CA LEU A 173 6.34 -7.99 26.05
C LEU A 173 5.01 -8.01 26.83
N ILE A 174 4.36 -9.16 26.95
CA ILE A 174 3.10 -9.31 27.68
C ILE A 174 3.31 -9.03 29.16
N ARG A 175 4.37 -9.56 29.79
CA ARG A 175 4.67 -9.28 31.20
C ARG A 175 4.83 -7.79 31.46
N ALA A 176 5.54 -7.08 30.59
CA ALA A 176 5.67 -5.63 30.69
C ALA A 176 4.33 -4.92 30.47
N ALA A 177 3.50 -5.39 29.54
CA ALA A 177 2.18 -4.84 29.30
C ALA A 177 1.27 -4.98 30.52
N GLU A 178 1.22 -6.16 31.15
CA GLU A 178 0.41 -6.40 32.35
C GLU A 178 0.93 -5.62 33.57
N ALA A 179 2.26 -5.61 33.79
CA ALA A 179 2.87 -4.94 34.94
C ALA A 179 2.63 -3.42 34.97
N HIS A 180 2.42 -2.80 33.81
CA HIS A 180 2.24 -1.37 33.66
C HIS A 180 0.88 -0.99 33.07
N GLU A 181 -0.01 -1.96 32.87
CA GLU A 181 -1.24 -1.87 32.05
C GLU A 181 -1.00 -1.06 30.75
N ALA A 182 0.07 -1.39 30.02
CA ALA A 182 0.47 -0.69 28.81
C ALA A 182 -0.49 -0.99 27.65
N GLU A 183 -0.73 0.01 26.81
CA GLU A 183 -1.41 -0.14 25.53
C GLU A 183 -0.43 -0.56 24.43
N ILE A 184 0.84 -0.16 24.58
CA ILE A 184 1.91 -0.47 23.64
C ILE A 184 3.17 -0.85 24.42
N VAL A 185 3.82 -1.94 24.03
CA VAL A 185 5.16 -2.30 24.49
C VAL A 185 6.10 -2.36 23.30
N VAL A 186 7.27 -1.73 23.41
CA VAL A 186 8.29 -1.71 22.36
C VAL A 186 9.53 -2.44 22.87
N GLY A 187 9.96 -3.48 22.15
CA GLY A 187 11.22 -4.16 22.39
C GLY A 187 12.32 -3.74 21.41
N ASP A 188 13.51 -4.32 21.58
CA ASP A 188 14.65 -4.14 20.69
C ASP A 188 14.69 -5.17 19.55
N PHE A 189 15.58 -4.98 18.58
CA PHE A 189 15.80 -5.95 17.51
C PHE A 189 17.26 -6.03 17.09
N LYS A 190 17.58 -7.03 16.28
CA LYS A 190 18.88 -7.15 15.61
C LYS A 190 18.68 -7.28 14.12
N THR A 191 19.69 -6.91 13.34
CA THR A 191 19.68 -7.12 11.90
C THR A 191 20.51 -8.35 11.55
N PHE A 192 20.11 -9.05 10.48
CA PHE A 192 20.80 -10.23 9.98
C PHE A 192 20.98 -10.15 8.48
N GLU A 193 22.23 -10.18 8.01
CA GLU A 193 22.54 -10.20 6.58
C GLU A 193 22.65 -11.66 6.09
N ASP A 194 21.83 -12.05 5.11
CA ASP A 194 21.74 -13.47 4.70
C ASP A 194 23.01 -13.98 4.02
N ASP A 195 23.68 -13.12 3.24
CA ASP A 195 24.91 -13.45 2.51
C ASP A 195 26.09 -13.64 3.45
N THR A 196 26.30 -12.68 4.35
CA THR A 196 27.45 -12.66 5.26
C THR A 196 27.19 -13.49 6.53
N ARG A 197 25.92 -13.81 6.82
CA ARG A 197 25.44 -14.46 8.06
C ARG A 197 25.82 -13.68 9.32
N ILE A 198 25.99 -12.36 9.20
CA ILE A 198 26.36 -11.49 10.30
C ILE A 198 25.11 -10.95 10.98
N VAL A 199 25.07 -11.07 12.30
CA VAL A 199 24.11 -10.37 13.15
C VAL A 199 24.71 -9.03 13.59
N LYS A 200 23.96 -7.94 13.44
CA LYS A 200 24.35 -6.60 13.91
C LYS A 200 23.26 -6.03 14.82
N GLU A 201 23.64 -5.05 15.63
CA GLU A 201 22.68 -4.30 16.45
C GLU A 201 21.67 -3.53 15.58
N ALA A 202 20.54 -3.15 16.17
CA ALA A 202 19.54 -2.34 15.50
C ALA A 202 20.12 -1.03 14.96
N TYR A 203 19.71 -0.65 13.74
CA TYR A 203 20.15 0.60 13.12
C TYR A 203 19.63 1.86 13.84
N ASP A 204 18.62 1.73 14.70
CA ASP A 204 18.05 2.82 15.49
C ASP A 204 18.44 2.77 16.97
N LYS A 205 19.38 1.90 17.39
CA LYS A 205 19.77 1.76 18.81
C LYS A 205 20.22 3.08 19.44
N ALA A 206 20.87 3.95 18.67
CA ALA A 206 21.27 5.29 19.14
C ALA A 206 20.05 6.18 19.48
N ASN A 207 18.90 5.98 18.83
CA ASN A 207 17.69 6.76 19.10
C ASN A 207 17.00 6.34 20.41
N TRP A 208 17.47 5.27 21.06
CA TRP A 208 16.98 4.84 22.37
C TRP A 208 17.61 5.63 23.53
N GLU A 209 18.67 6.40 23.27
CA GLU A 209 19.33 7.20 24.29
C GLU A 209 18.35 8.21 24.91
N GLY A 210 18.21 8.15 26.24
CA GLY A 210 17.31 9.01 27.00
C GLY A 210 15.86 8.55 27.08
N ILE A 211 15.49 7.42 26.45
CA ILE A 211 14.15 6.82 26.62
C ILE A 211 14.13 6.00 27.92
N PRO A 212 13.23 6.30 28.88
CA PRO A 212 13.08 5.50 30.09
C PRO A 212 12.65 4.06 29.79
N LEU A 213 13.39 3.09 30.31
CA LEU A 213 13.09 1.67 30.16
C LEU A 213 12.22 1.16 31.32
N ASN A 214 11.37 0.17 31.06
CA ASN A 214 10.50 -0.48 32.04
C ASN A 214 9.70 0.53 32.89
N THR A 215 9.29 1.63 32.26
CA THR A 215 8.58 2.74 32.88
C THR A 215 7.45 3.16 31.95
N LEU A 216 6.31 3.53 32.53
CA LEU A 216 5.16 4.02 31.77
C LEU A 216 5.43 5.44 31.25
N ILE A 217 5.43 5.61 29.94
CA ILE A 217 5.69 6.86 29.23
C ILE A 217 4.65 7.11 28.14
N SER A 218 4.70 8.28 27.50
CA SER A 218 3.91 8.61 26.32
C SER A 218 4.72 9.45 25.34
N ALA A 219 4.26 9.56 24.09
CA ALA A 219 4.95 10.39 23.11
C ALA A 219 4.92 11.89 23.47
N LYS A 220 4.04 12.30 24.40
CA LYS A 220 3.98 13.68 24.91
C LYS A 220 5.11 13.99 25.90
N ASN A 221 5.47 13.04 26.77
CA ASN A 221 6.54 13.24 27.75
C ASN A 221 7.90 12.67 27.28
N CYS A 222 7.90 11.87 26.22
CA CYS A 222 9.07 11.27 25.60
C CYS A 222 8.91 11.31 24.06
N ALA A 223 9.11 12.50 23.49
CA ALA A 223 8.96 12.77 22.05
C ALA A 223 9.94 11.95 21.18
N GLN A 224 11.05 11.49 21.77
CA GLN A 224 12.04 10.60 21.16
C GLN A 224 11.42 9.31 20.63
N LEU A 225 10.26 8.88 21.16
CA LEU A 225 9.51 7.75 20.64
C LEU A 225 9.14 7.91 19.15
N TYR A 226 8.97 9.12 18.61
CA TYR A 226 8.72 9.31 17.16
C TYR A 226 9.97 9.11 16.29
N ARG A 227 11.14 8.93 16.91
CA ARG A 227 12.43 8.86 16.22
C ARG A 227 13.02 7.44 16.17
N ILE A 228 12.45 6.50 16.92
CA ILE A 228 12.82 5.08 16.79
C ILE A 228 12.26 4.51 15.47
N SER A 229 12.73 3.32 15.11
CA SER A 229 12.27 2.62 13.91
C SER A 229 10.74 2.40 13.97
N PRO A 230 9.99 2.77 12.92
CA PRO A 230 8.53 2.71 12.93
C PRO A 230 7.98 1.28 12.91
N VAL A 231 8.84 0.29 12.62
CA VAL A 231 8.48 -1.11 12.37
C VAL A 231 7.59 -1.75 13.45
N PRO A 232 6.52 -2.45 13.06
CA PRO A 232 5.49 -3.01 13.95
C PRO A 232 5.93 -4.31 14.62
N TRP A 233 6.79 -5.10 13.98
CA TRP A 233 7.16 -6.46 14.41
C TRP A 233 8.04 -6.54 15.67
N ARG A 234 8.42 -5.39 16.23
CA ARG A 234 9.10 -5.25 17.53
C ARG A 234 8.16 -4.78 18.64
N LYS A 235 6.87 -4.62 18.33
CA LYS A 235 5.88 -4.00 19.21
C LYS A 235 4.77 -4.99 19.54
N LEU A 236 4.26 -4.87 20.77
CA LEU A 236 3.02 -5.49 21.22
C LEU A 236 1.98 -4.39 21.43
N TYR A 237 0.76 -4.64 20.97
CA TYR A 237 -0.37 -3.72 21.08
C TYR A 237 -1.47 -4.37 21.91
N LYS A 238 -2.16 -3.61 22.74
CA LYS A 238 -3.45 -4.04 23.29
C LYS A 238 -4.48 -4.00 22.16
N THR A 239 -5.12 -5.13 21.85
CA THR A 239 -6.02 -5.24 20.69
C THR A 239 -7.19 -4.26 20.79
N ASP A 240 -7.81 -4.16 21.96
CA ASP A 240 -8.88 -3.19 22.23
C ASP A 240 -8.46 -1.74 21.99
N PHE A 241 -7.19 -1.39 22.27
CA PHE A 241 -6.69 -0.03 22.03
C PHE A 241 -6.69 0.31 20.54
N LEU A 242 -6.28 -0.63 19.68
CA LEU A 242 -6.30 -0.44 18.23
C LEU A 242 -7.74 -0.26 17.73
N HIS A 243 -8.66 -1.15 18.13
CA HIS A 243 -10.06 -1.11 17.72
C HIS A 243 -10.79 0.16 18.21
N GLN A 244 -10.65 0.52 19.49
CA GLN A 244 -11.32 1.69 20.07
C GLN A 244 -10.87 3.01 19.45
N ASN A 245 -9.64 3.05 18.91
CA ASN A 245 -9.08 4.24 18.27
C ASN A 245 -9.15 4.19 16.74
N ASN A 246 -9.75 3.15 16.15
CA ASN A 246 -9.79 2.88 14.71
C ASN A 246 -8.40 3.01 14.07
N ILE A 247 -7.40 2.33 14.66
CA ILE A 247 -6.03 2.36 14.19
C ILE A 247 -5.78 1.18 13.25
N ASP A 248 -5.63 1.52 11.97
CA ASP A 248 -5.25 0.62 10.89
C ASP A 248 -4.00 1.18 10.17
N TYR A 249 -3.34 0.33 9.37
CA TYR A 249 -2.40 0.83 8.37
C TYR A 249 -3.13 1.73 7.37
N PRO A 250 -2.47 2.82 6.90
CA PRO A 250 -2.99 3.58 5.79
C PRO A 250 -3.04 2.70 4.53
N GLU A 251 -4.19 2.66 3.89
CA GLU A 251 -4.37 1.96 2.61
C GLU A 251 -3.94 2.88 1.46
N GLY A 252 -3.25 2.31 0.47
CA GLY A 252 -2.76 3.01 -0.73
C GLY A 252 -1.56 2.31 -1.34
N ASP A 253 -1.05 2.79 -2.47
CA ASP A 253 0.04 2.12 -3.19
C ASP A 253 1.42 2.62 -2.71
N TYR A 254 1.81 2.19 -1.51
CA TYR A 254 2.99 2.69 -0.80
C TYR A 254 4.02 1.61 -0.45
N PHE A 255 5.23 2.07 -0.11
CA PHE A 255 6.24 1.33 0.66
C PHE A 255 6.57 2.11 1.92
N TYR A 256 6.87 1.44 3.03
CA TYR A 256 7.13 2.05 4.36
C TYR A 256 5.89 2.57 5.09
N GLU A 257 4.75 1.92 4.84
CA GLU A 257 3.45 2.08 5.49
C GLU A 257 3.49 2.00 7.03
N ASP A 258 4.56 1.43 7.60
CA ASP A 258 4.84 1.45 9.04
C ASP A 258 4.93 2.88 9.60
N ASN A 259 5.38 3.85 8.78
CA ASN A 259 5.58 5.22 9.24
C ASN A 259 4.25 5.81 9.75
N PRO A 260 3.17 5.92 8.96
CA PRO A 260 1.93 6.47 9.51
C PRO A 260 1.35 5.66 10.67
N LEU A 261 1.38 4.32 10.63
CA LEU A 261 0.91 3.50 11.75
C LEU A 261 1.63 3.85 13.05
N HIS A 262 2.96 3.97 13.00
CA HIS A 262 3.79 4.35 14.14
C HIS A 262 3.36 5.71 14.72
N TRP A 263 3.09 6.70 13.87
CA TRP A 263 2.60 8.00 14.31
C TRP A 263 1.19 7.92 14.90
N PHE A 264 0.30 7.11 14.34
CA PHE A 264 -1.07 6.96 14.84
C PHE A 264 -1.09 6.37 16.25
N VAL A 265 -0.41 5.25 16.45
CA VAL A 265 -0.36 4.55 17.75
C VAL A 265 0.28 5.40 18.84
N LEU A 266 1.42 6.05 18.54
CA LEU A 266 2.12 6.90 19.51
C LEU A 266 1.34 8.17 19.86
N SER A 267 0.60 8.72 18.90
CA SER A 267 -0.16 9.95 19.12
C SER A 267 -1.45 9.74 19.90
N LYS A 268 -2.01 8.53 19.85
CA LYS A 268 -3.24 8.14 20.57
C LYS A 268 -2.95 7.53 21.94
N SER A 269 -1.85 6.78 22.09
CA SER A 269 -1.52 6.12 23.36
C SER A 269 -0.90 7.07 24.38
N ASN A 270 -1.28 6.89 25.64
CA ASN A 270 -0.61 7.52 26.79
C ASN A 270 0.12 6.51 27.68
N ARG A 271 0.11 5.23 27.31
CA ARG A 271 0.55 4.11 28.14
C ARG A 271 1.49 3.22 27.36
N ILE A 272 2.72 3.70 27.19
CA ILE A 272 3.76 3.04 26.40
C ILE A 272 4.86 2.58 27.35
N VAL A 273 5.38 1.37 27.13
CA VAL A 273 6.56 0.85 27.84
C VAL A 273 7.61 0.43 26.83
N VAL A 274 8.87 0.71 27.14
CA VAL A 274 10.01 0.30 26.33
C VAL A 274 10.86 -0.68 27.13
N VAL A 275 11.20 -1.83 26.53
CA VAL A 275 12.00 -2.89 27.17
C VAL A 275 13.29 -3.12 26.39
N ASP A 276 14.41 -3.25 27.10
CA ASP A 276 15.71 -3.56 26.50
C ASP A 276 15.87 -5.08 26.32
N LYS A 277 15.03 -5.64 25.44
CA LYS A 277 15.00 -7.05 25.07
C LYS A 277 14.92 -7.15 23.56
N VAL A 278 15.84 -7.90 22.95
CA VAL A 278 15.74 -8.27 21.53
C VAL A 278 14.53 -9.17 21.34
N ILE A 279 13.60 -8.75 20.48
CA ILE A 279 12.35 -9.45 20.16
C ILE A 279 12.48 -10.18 18.83
N SER A 280 13.13 -9.56 17.84
CA SER A 280 13.21 -10.08 16.48
C SER A 280 14.58 -9.88 15.84
N TYR A 281 14.81 -10.64 14.78
CA TYR A 281 15.95 -10.54 13.89
C TYR A 281 15.46 -10.18 12.49
N HIS A 282 15.71 -8.93 12.10
CA HIS A 282 15.33 -8.37 10.82
C HIS A 282 16.33 -8.74 9.73
N ARG A 283 15.89 -9.47 8.71
CA ARG A 283 16.71 -9.92 7.60
C ARG A 283 16.95 -8.76 6.63
N MET A 284 18.21 -8.50 6.33
CA MET A 284 18.63 -7.44 5.42
C MET A 284 19.28 -7.97 4.15
N ALA A 285 19.18 -7.18 3.08
CA ALA A 285 19.90 -7.34 1.81
C ALA A 285 19.60 -8.65 1.07
N ARG A 286 18.37 -9.18 1.16
CA ARG A 286 17.97 -10.34 0.36
C ARG A 286 17.50 -9.96 -1.05
N GLU A 287 17.68 -10.87 -2.00
CA GLU A 287 17.09 -10.78 -3.33
C GLU A 287 15.56 -10.62 -3.23
N GLY A 288 15.00 -9.65 -3.96
CA GLY A 288 13.58 -9.31 -3.92
C GLY A 288 13.17 -8.27 -2.86
N GLN A 289 14.07 -7.79 -1.99
CA GLN A 289 13.77 -6.62 -1.15
C GLN A 289 13.66 -5.35 -2.02
N THR A 290 12.55 -4.63 -1.85
CA THR A 290 12.11 -3.48 -2.67
C THR A 290 13.09 -2.28 -2.67
N MET A 291 14.12 -2.33 -1.82
CA MET A 291 15.07 -1.24 -1.57
C MET A 291 16.03 -0.93 -2.74
N SER A 292 16.04 -1.74 -3.80
CA SER A 292 17.15 -1.75 -4.77
C SER A 292 16.89 -1.14 -6.16
N SER A 293 15.67 -0.76 -6.57
CA SER A 293 15.42 -0.66 -8.02
C SER A 293 14.73 0.56 -8.64
N ALA A 294 14.43 1.66 -7.93
CA ALA A 294 14.16 2.96 -8.57
C ALA A 294 14.15 4.13 -7.57
N THR A 295 14.95 5.17 -7.79
CA THR A 295 15.05 6.30 -6.84
C THR A 295 13.74 7.07 -6.70
N TYR A 296 12.98 7.23 -7.80
CA TYR A 296 11.74 8.00 -7.81
C TYR A 296 10.65 7.37 -6.92
N LYS A 297 10.67 6.05 -6.72
CA LYS A 297 9.72 5.35 -5.84
C LYS A 297 9.86 5.76 -4.37
N LEU A 298 11.02 6.31 -3.97
CA LEU A 298 11.18 6.88 -2.64
C LEU A 298 10.26 8.10 -2.42
N ALA A 299 9.74 8.72 -3.49
CA ALA A 299 8.73 9.76 -3.39
C ALA A 299 7.45 9.27 -2.70
N ALA A 300 7.14 7.97 -2.66
CA ALA A 300 6.00 7.43 -1.91
C ALA A 300 5.98 7.84 -0.42
N ILE A 301 7.15 8.17 0.16
CA ILE A 301 7.23 8.68 1.53
C ILE A 301 6.57 10.07 1.68
N THR A 302 6.43 10.86 0.60
CA THR A 302 5.64 12.10 0.63
C THR A 302 4.18 11.80 0.98
N CYS A 303 3.62 10.70 0.50
CA CYS A 303 2.27 10.27 0.85
C CYS A 303 2.15 9.89 2.32
N HIS A 304 3.19 9.26 2.90
CA HIS A 304 3.25 9.01 4.36
C HIS A 304 3.29 10.30 5.15
N MET A 305 4.13 11.26 4.76
CA MET A 305 4.18 12.58 5.39
C MET A 305 2.83 13.27 5.33
N ASN A 306 2.16 13.22 4.17
CA ASN A 306 0.85 13.81 4.00
C ASN A 306 -0.21 13.14 4.88
N THR A 307 -0.21 11.80 4.91
CA THR A 307 -1.09 10.98 5.75
C THR A 307 -0.90 11.30 7.24
N ILE A 308 0.35 11.39 7.72
CA ILE A 308 0.68 11.77 9.10
C ILE A 308 0.21 13.20 9.39
N SER A 309 0.48 14.15 8.49
CA SER A 309 0.02 15.54 8.60
C SER A 309 -1.50 15.61 8.73
N ASN A 310 -2.24 14.89 7.89
CA ASN A 310 -3.71 14.87 7.90
C ASN A 310 -4.22 14.32 9.23
N PHE A 311 -3.65 13.21 9.68
CA PHE A 311 -3.98 12.63 10.97
C PHE A 311 -3.75 13.61 12.13
N LEU A 312 -2.59 14.28 12.19
CA LEU A 312 -2.27 15.25 13.24
C LEU A 312 -3.19 16.47 13.20
N ARG A 313 -3.49 17.00 12.00
CA ARG A 313 -4.45 18.10 11.83
C ARG A 313 -5.86 17.71 12.27
N ALA A 314 -6.25 16.45 12.11
CA ALA A 314 -7.58 15.99 12.54
C ALA A 314 -7.63 15.67 14.05
N ASN A 315 -6.54 15.20 14.66
CA ASN A 315 -6.59 14.56 15.97
C ASN A 315 -5.75 15.25 17.07
N ALA A 316 -4.85 16.17 16.72
CA ALA A 316 -3.82 16.65 17.62
C ALA A 316 -3.60 18.18 17.59
N ILE A 317 -4.50 18.96 16.97
CA ILE A 317 -4.39 20.43 16.98
C ILE A 317 -4.24 20.93 18.44
N GLY A 318 -3.19 21.72 18.67
CA GLY A 318 -2.83 22.23 19.99
C GLY A 318 -1.75 21.41 20.73
N ASP A 319 -1.42 20.21 20.26
CA ASP A 319 -0.31 19.42 20.80
C ASP A 319 1.00 19.76 20.08
N GLN A 320 1.64 20.86 20.50
CA GLN A 320 2.83 21.41 19.84
C GLN A 320 3.98 20.42 19.73
N VAL A 321 4.13 19.51 20.70
CA VAL A 321 5.22 18.51 20.70
C VAL A 321 5.10 17.59 19.49
N LYS A 322 3.88 17.11 19.19
CA LYS A 322 3.64 16.22 18.04
C LYS A 322 3.90 16.92 16.71
N PHE A 323 3.50 18.18 16.60
CA PHE A 323 3.74 18.97 15.39
C PHE A 323 5.23 19.30 15.21
N ASP A 324 5.93 19.70 16.27
CA ASP A 324 7.36 19.97 16.21
C ASP A 324 8.18 18.73 15.84
N GLU A 325 7.83 17.55 16.38
CA GLU A 325 8.44 16.27 15.95
C GLU A 325 8.09 15.93 14.50
N PHE A 326 6.87 16.21 14.04
CA PHE A 326 6.50 15.99 12.64
C PHE A 326 7.34 16.87 11.71
N TYR A 327 7.57 18.13 12.09
CA TYR A 327 8.48 19.02 11.36
C TYR A 327 9.91 18.50 11.36
N ASP A 328 10.45 18.03 12.49
CA ASP A 328 11.77 17.40 12.52
C ASP A 328 11.82 16.12 11.68
N TYR A 329 10.76 15.30 11.66
CA TYR A 329 10.64 14.14 10.78
C TYR A 329 10.70 14.55 9.30
N CYS A 330 9.93 15.54 8.86
CA CYS A 330 10.03 16.08 7.50
C CYS A 330 11.44 16.60 7.19
N TYR A 331 12.11 17.24 8.16
CA TYR A 331 13.47 17.73 7.99
C TYR A 331 14.50 16.62 7.81
N ARG A 332 14.43 15.56 8.63
CA ARG A 332 15.37 14.43 8.65
C ARG A 332 15.19 13.50 7.46
N THR A 333 13.99 13.43 6.91
CA THR A 333 13.63 12.53 5.80
C THR A 333 13.98 13.12 4.42
N ASP A 334 14.68 14.26 4.39
CA ASP A 334 15.20 14.91 3.19
C ASP A 334 16.17 14.07 2.35
N TRP A 335 16.83 13.08 2.95
CA TRP A 335 17.75 12.19 2.23
C TRP A 335 17.10 11.59 0.97
N ILE A 336 15.78 11.40 0.96
CA ILE A 336 14.97 10.95 -0.17
C ILE A 336 15.15 11.85 -1.38
N ALA A 337 15.00 13.17 -1.21
CA ALA A 337 15.15 14.12 -2.30
C ALA A 337 16.60 14.18 -2.79
N THR A 338 17.58 13.94 -1.91
CA THR A 338 19.00 13.96 -2.26
C THR A 338 19.51 12.67 -2.90
N ARG A 339 18.79 11.55 -2.75
CA ARG A 339 19.16 10.22 -3.27
C ARG A 339 18.58 9.95 -4.67
N GLN A 340 18.05 10.97 -5.33
CA GLN A 340 17.49 10.84 -6.67
C GLN A 340 18.60 10.74 -7.73
N ALA A 341 18.34 9.96 -8.77
CA ALA A 341 19.26 9.79 -9.89
C ALA A 341 19.45 11.09 -10.68
N ASP A 342 18.38 11.89 -10.79
CA ASP A 342 18.39 13.21 -11.40
C ASP A 342 17.97 14.30 -10.41
N ALA A 343 18.45 15.52 -10.66
CA ALA A 343 18.17 16.66 -9.79
C ALA A 343 16.72 17.14 -9.87
N THR A 344 16.03 16.91 -10.99
CA THR A 344 14.68 17.39 -11.24
C THR A 344 13.68 16.65 -10.37
N THR A 345 13.72 15.31 -10.32
CA THR A 345 12.92 14.51 -9.39
C THR A 345 13.20 14.90 -7.95
N GLY A 346 14.47 15.14 -7.59
CA GLY A 346 14.83 15.64 -6.26
C GLY A 346 14.17 16.99 -5.94
N ASN A 347 14.07 17.88 -6.91
CA ASN A 347 13.42 19.19 -6.77
C ASN A 347 11.89 19.09 -6.69
N ILE A 348 11.28 18.19 -7.46
CA ILE A 348 9.85 17.86 -7.36
C ILE A 348 9.53 17.36 -5.94
N ILE A 349 10.30 16.41 -5.40
CA ILE A 349 10.09 15.89 -4.05
C ILE A 349 10.23 16.99 -3.00
N LYS A 350 11.24 17.87 -3.11
CA LYS A 350 11.38 19.04 -2.23
C LYS A 350 10.15 19.94 -2.29
N LYS A 351 9.62 20.19 -3.48
CA LYS A 351 8.40 20.97 -3.66
C LYS A 351 7.22 20.36 -2.92
N VAL A 352 7.01 19.05 -3.07
CA VAL A 352 5.95 18.31 -2.35
C VAL A 352 6.15 18.41 -0.83
N PHE A 353 7.39 18.27 -0.33
CA PHE A 353 7.69 18.46 1.10
C PHE A 353 7.28 19.85 1.58
N SER A 354 7.57 20.89 0.80
CA SER A 354 7.18 22.26 1.11
C SER A 354 5.67 22.43 1.14
N ASN A 355 4.95 21.84 0.19
CA ASN A 355 3.49 21.92 0.14
C ASN A 355 2.84 21.27 1.38
N ILE A 356 3.31 20.08 1.76
CA ILE A 356 2.85 19.39 2.98
C ILE A 356 3.14 20.27 4.20
N TYR A 357 4.38 20.74 4.36
CA TYR A 357 4.78 21.61 5.46
C TYR A 357 3.91 22.88 5.56
N GLU A 358 3.73 23.62 4.46
CA GLU A 358 2.96 24.87 4.47
C GLU A 358 1.51 24.64 4.88
N LYS A 359 0.92 23.53 4.44
CA LYS A 359 -0.43 23.13 4.83
C LYS A 359 -0.52 22.78 6.32
N THR A 360 0.44 22.02 6.85
CA THR A 360 0.48 21.67 8.27
C THR A 360 0.73 22.90 9.15
N ALA A 361 1.66 23.77 8.75
CA ALA A 361 2.04 24.97 9.48
C ALA A 361 0.92 26.02 9.56
N LYS A 362 0.00 26.06 8.58
CA LYS A 362 -1.22 26.86 8.67
C LYS A 362 -2.14 26.41 9.82
N ALA A 363 -2.18 25.11 10.12
CA ALA A 363 -3.00 24.57 11.21
C ALA A 363 -2.29 24.70 12.58
N CYS A 364 -0.99 24.43 12.65
CA CYS A 364 -0.20 24.56 13.88
C CYS A 364 1.24 24.98 13.54
N PRO A 365 1.60 26.27 13.69
CA PRO A 365 2.93 26.75 13.32
C PRO A 365 4.08 26.07 14.11
N PRO A 366 5.25 25.86 13.50
CA PRO A 366 6.42 25.29 14.19
C PRO A 366 6.93 26.23 15.30
N VAL A 367 7.26 25.65 16.47
CA VAL A 367 7.86 26.38 17.60
C VAL A 367 9.29 25.92 17.84
N ASN A 368 9.51 24.62 18.09
CA ASN A 368 10.83 24.06 18.41
C ASN A 368 11.42 23.32 17.21
N VAL A 369 11.86 24.08 16.21
CA VAL A 369 12.50 23.54 15.00
C VAL A 369 13.97 23.95 14.92
N ARG A 370 14.73 23.22 14.10
CA ARG A 370 16.16 23.49 13.85
C ARG A 370 16.38 24.92 13.32
N ALA A 371 17.52 25.53 13.63
CA ALA A 371 17.82 26.92 13.28
C ALA A 371 17.70 27.22 11.76
N ASN A 372 18.12 26.29 10.90
CA ASN A 372 18.02 26.45 9.43
C ASN A 372 16.72 25.89 8.83
N PHE A 373 15.77 25.42 9.63
CA PHE A 373 14.54 24.76 9.17
C PHE A 373 13.73 25.65 8.20
N LYS A 374 13.42 26.88 8.63
CA LYS A 374 12.64 27.83 7.81
C LYS A 374 13.33 28.16 6.49
N LYS A 375 14.66 28.33 6.51
CA LYS A 375 15.45 28.55 5.29
C LYS A 375 15.34 27.34 4.35
N LYS A 376 15.54 26.13 4.87
CA LYS A 376 15.47 24.89 4.10
C LYS A 376 14.12 24.73 3.38
N PHE A 377 13.01 24.92 4.11
CA PHE A 377 11.68 24.77 3.50
C PHE A 377 11.32 25.92 2.54
N ASN A 378 11.85 27.14 2.75
CA ASN A 378 11.76 28.19 1.74
C ASN A 378 12.53 27.84 0.47
N ASP A 379 13.74 27.29 0.59
CA ASP A 379 14.54 26.82 -0.54
C ASP A 379 13.77 25.69 -1.29
N TYR A 380 12.99 24.88 -0.57
CA TYR A 380 12.20 23.76 -1.13
C TYR A 380 10.98 24.25 -1.90
N LYS A 381 10.29 25.26 -1.36
CA LYS A 381 9.21 25.94 -2.06
C LYS A 381 9.65 26.43 -3.44
N SER A 382 10.88 26.93 -3.55
CA SER A 382 11.47 27.47 -4.77
C SER A 382 12.22 26.44 -5.62
N ALA A 383 12.30 25.18 -5.19
CA ALA A 383 13.06 24.14 -5.91
C ALA A 383 12.41 23.74 -7.25
N TYR A 384 11.09 23.87 -7.36
CA TYR A 384 10.31 23.51 -8.54
C TYR A 384 9.19 24.55 -8.77
N PRO A 385 8.84 24.89 -10.03
CA PRO A 385 7.86 25.94 -10.33
C PRO A 385 6.47 25.64 -9.77
N GLU A 386 5.68 26.70 -9.57
CA GLU A 386 4.22 26.57 -9.41
C GLU A 386 3.61 26.23 -10.77
N LEU A 387 2.90 25.10 -10.83
CA LEU A 387 2.27 24.59 -12.03
C LEU A 387 0.74 24.63 -11.91
N ASP A 388 0.06 24.91 -13.03
CA ASP A 388 -1.39 24.83 -13.12
C ASP A 388 -1.85 23.37 -13.26
N LEU A 389 -1.05 22.54 -13.95
CA LEU A 389 -1.41 21.19 -14.35
C LEU A 389 -0.19 20.24 -14.33
N THR A 390 -0.37 19.03 -13.80
CA THR A 390 0.49 17.87 -14.08
C THR A 390 -0.27 16.85 -14.91
N ILE A 391 0.31 16.40 -16.02
CA ILE A 391 -0.26 15.34 -16.88
C ILE A 391 0.50 14.05 -16.63
N VAL A 392 -0.18 12.96 -16.29
CA VAL A 392 0.42 11.64 -16.09
C VAL A 392 0.04 10.73 -17.26
N ILE A 393 1.05 10.13 -17.91
CA ILE A 393 0.87 9.23 -19.05
C ILE A 393 1.53 7.88 -18.75
N PRO A 394 0.76 6.81 -18.46
CA PRO A 394 1.30 5.46 -18.40
C PRO A 394 1.49 4.89 -19.80
N VAL A 395 2.67 4.35 -20.09
CA VAL A 395 3.06 3.83 -21.40
C VAL A 395 3.31 2.34 -21.31
N TYR A 396 2.74 1.57 -22.22
CA TYR A 396 3.06 0.16 -22.41
C TYR A 396 2.79 -0.25 -23.86
N ASN A 397 3.84 -0.61 -24.60
CA ASN A 397 3.76 -1.13 -25.97
C ASN A 397 2.87 -0.29 -26.92
N CYS A 398 3.18 1.01 -27.04
CA CYS A 398 2.39 2.02 -27.75
C CYS A 398 3.23 2.86 -28.73
N GLU A 399 4.32 2.31 -29.28
CA GLU A 399 5.29 3.07 -30.09
C GLU A 399 4.68 3.79 -31.30
N ASP A 400 3.59 3.25 -31.86
CA ASP A 400 2.92 3.69 -33.08
C ASP A 400 2.02 4.93 -32.88
N LEU A 401 1.58 5.19 -31.64
CA LEU A 401 0.60 6.25 -31.33
C LEU A 401 1.14 7.31 -30.38
N LEU A 402 2.21 6.98 -29.66
CA LEU A 402 2.75 7.79 -28.57
C LEU A 402 3.20 9.19 -29.01
N ARG A 403 3.73 9.32 -30.24
CA ARG A 403 4.12 10.62 -30.79
C ARG A 403 2.92 11.54 -30.96
N ASP A 404 1.80 11.06 -31.50
CA ASP A 404 0.58 11.87 -31.64
C ASP A 404 0.07 12.36 -30.29
N THR A 405 0.14 11.49 -29.28
CA THR A 405 -0.22 11.80 -27.90
C THR A 405 0.63 12.96 -27.38
N PHE A 406 1.96 12.87 -27.49
CA PHE A 406 2.86 13.96 -27.08
C PHE A 406 2.64 15.25 -27.88
N GLU A 407 2.52 15.17 -29.20
CA GLU A 407 2.26 16.34 -30.04
C GLU A 407 0.92 17.01 -29.71
N SER A 408 -0.09 16.27 -29.26
CA SER A 408 -1.35 16.84 -28.77
C SER A 408 -1.16 17.60 -27.46
N VAL A 409 -0.33 17.08 -26.54
CA VAL A 409 -0.01 17.71 -25.25
C VAL A 409 0.87 18.95 -25.41
N LEU A 410 1.78 18.96 -26.38
CA LEU A 410 2.66 20.11 -26.67
C LEU A 410 1.91 21.33 -27.23
N LYS A 411 0.66 21.15 -27.67
CA LYS A 411 -0.22 22.25 -28.11
C LYS A 411 -0.87 23.02 -26.95
N ILE A 412 -0.62 22.62 -25.70
CA ILE A 412 -1.11 23.37 -24.53
C ILE A 412 -0.39 24.71 -24.45
N HIS A 413 -1.16 25.79 -24.56
CA HIS A 413 -0.65 27.15 -24.46
C HIS A 413 -1.37 27.92 -23.34
N GLY A 414 -0.63 28.72 -22.59
CA GLY A 414 -1.19 29.57 -21.54
C GLY A 414 -1.53 28.87 -20.22
N LEU A 415 -0.96 27.68 -19.99
CA LEU A 415 -0.82 27.04 -18.68
C LEU A 415 0.66 26.75 -18.42
N LYS A 416 1.06 26.78 -17.15
CA LYS A 416 2.32 26.16 -16.70
C LYS A 416 2.03 24.70 -16.38
N TYR A 417 2.70 23.78 -17.04
CA TYR A 417 2.46 22.36 -16.82
C TYR A 417 3.72 21.53 -16.94
N ASP A 418 3.68 20.35 -16.36
CA ASP A 418 4.61 19.26 -16.61
C ASP A 418 3.89 17.99 -17.05
N VAL A 419 4.66 17.08 -17.64
CA VAL A 419 4.21 15.76 -18.06
C VAL A 419 5.08 14.74 -17.36
N ILE A 420 4.47 13.82 -16.63
CA ILE A 420 5.14 12.69 -16.01
C ILE A 420 4.76 11.44 -16.81
N VAL A 421 5.75 10.89 -17.50
CA VAL A 421 5.62 9.70 -18.33
C VAL A 421 6.23 8.52 -17.58
N ILE A 422 5.49 7.43 -17.47
CA ILE A 422 5.94 6.20 -16.81
C ILE A 422 5.77 5.03 -17.77
N ASP A 423 6.90 4.50 -18.24
CA ASP A 423 6.91 3.26 -19.02
C ASP A 423 6.81 2.05 -18.09
N ASP A 424 5.76 1.26 -18.30
CA ASP A 424 5.42 0.06 -17.53
C ASP A 424 6.06 -1.19 -18.16
N GLY A 425 7.33 -1.08 -18.53
CA GLY A 425 8.14 -2.18 -19.04
C GLY A 425 7.79 -2.57 -20.46
N SER A 426 7.72 -1.60 -21.37
CA SER A 426 7.53 -1.86 -22.80
C SER A 426 8.65 -2.71 -23.37
N SER A 427 8.30 -3.51 -24.38
CA SER A 427 9.22 -4.35 -25.17
C SER A 427 9.44 -3.84 -26.59
N ASP A 428 8.72 -2.80 -27.00
CA ASP A 428 8.86 -2.09 -28.28
C ASP A 428 9.64 -0.78 -28.09
N ASN A 429 9.67 0.12 -29.10
CA ASN A 429 10.43 1.38 -29.02
C ASN A 429 9.75 2.48 -28.17
N SER A 430 8.73 2.14 -27.37
CA SER A 430 7.99 3.14 -26.59
C SER A 430 8.90 3.87 -25.60
N ALA A 431 9.79 3.16 -24.93
CA ALA A 431 10.71 3.73 -23.95
C ALA A 431 11.70 4.72 -24.60
N GLU A 432 12.24 4.38 -25.77
CA GLU A 432 13.12 5.23 -26.56
C GLU A 432 12.41 6.51 -27.01
N ILE A 433 11.14 6.40 -27.43
CA ILE A 433 10.33 7.57 -27.78
C ILE A 433 10.10 8.45 -26.55
N CYS A 434 9.78 7.87 -25.38
CA CYS A 434 9.62 8.65 -24.15
C CYS A 434 10.89 9.41 -23.79
N GLN A 435 12.06 8.75 -23.86
CA GLN A 435 13.35 9.37 -23.60
C GLN A 435 13.65 10.51 -24.59
N GLU A 436 13.36 10.31 -25.89
CA GLU A 436 13.54 11.35 -26.92
C GLU A 436 12.77 12.64 -26.57
N TYR A 437 11.52 12.52 -26.11
CA TYR A 437 10.70 13.67 -25.73
C TYR A 437 11.17 14.30 -24.42
N ALA A 438 11.57 13.51 -23.42
CA ALA A 438 12.13 14.02 -22.16
C ALA A 438 13.45 14.79 -22.39
N ASP A 439 14.31 14.32 -23.30
CA ASP A 439 15.55 15.01 -23.65
C ASP A 439 15.30 16.33 -24.39
N ARG A 440 14.22 16.39 -25.18
CA ARG A 440 13.85 17.56 -25.98
C ARG A 440 13.11 18.64 -25.17
N TYR A 441 12.32 18.24 -24.17
CA TYR A 441 11.41 19.13 -23.45
C TYR A 441 11.60 19.02 -21.94
N GLN A 442 12.12 20.08 -21.31
CA GLN A 442 12.46 20.10 -19.88
C GLN A 442 11.27 19.88 -18.92
N HIS A 443 10.05 20.08 -19.40
CA HIS A 443 8.81 19.86 -18.64
C HIS A 443 8.23 18.45 -18.82
N ILE A 444 8.91 17.55 -19.55
CA ILE A 444 8.56 16.14 -19.68
C ILE A 444 9.56 15.31 -18.86
N HIS A 445 9.07 14.57 -17.86
CA HIS A 445 9.85 13.72 -16.99
C HIS A 445 9.56 12.26 -17.28
N PHE A 446 10.59 11.48 -17.57
CA PHE A 446 10.45 10.07 -17.93
C PHE A 446 10.96 9.14 -16.83
N TYR A 447 10.14 8.15 -16.49
CA TYR A 447 10.44 7.10 -15.52
C TYR A 447 10.12 5.73 -16.11
N GLN A 448 10.73 4.68 -15.55
CA GLN A 448 10.52 3.30 -15.97
C GLN A 448 10.31 2.36 -14.79
N GLN A 449 9.50 1.32 -15.00
CA GLN A 449 9.35 0.19 -14.10
C GLN A 449 9.15 -1.11 -14.87
N GLY A 450 9.23 -2.25 -14.19
CA GLY A 450 8.74 -3.51 -14.77
C GLY A 450 7.21 -3.52 -14.83
N ASN A 451 6.65 -4.25 -15.79
CA ASN A 451 5.22 -4.32 -16.07
C ASN A 451 4.40 -4.76 -14.84
N LYS A 452 3.51 -3.87 -14.39
CA LYS A 452 2.57 -4.07 -13.27
C LYS A 452 1.14 -3.66 -13.60
N GLY A 453 0.87 -3.21 -14.82
CA GLY A 453 -0.39 -2.64 -15.27
C GLY A 453 -0.46 -1.12 -15.12
N ALA A 454 -1.26 -0.50 -15.98
CA ALA A 454 -1.41 0.96 -16.07
C ALA A 454 -1.80 1.63 -14.74
N GLY A 455 -2.66 0.99 -13.94
CA GLY A 455 -3.03 1.51 -12.61
C GLY A 455 -1.82 1.66 -11.67
N ARG A 456 -1.00 0.61 -11.56
CA ARG A 456 0.24 0.62 -10.76
C ARG A 456 1.28 1.60 -11.32
N ALA A 457 1.36 1.73 -12.65
CA ALA A 457 2.24 2.71 -13.28
C ALA A 457 1.85 4.15 -12.91
N ARG A 458 0.55 4.51 -12.99
CA ARG A 458 0.04 5.82 -12.54
C ARG A 458 0.31 6.04 -11.04
N ASN A 459 0.02 5.05 -10.21
CA ASN A 459 0.24 5.11 -8.77
C ASN A 459 1.70 5.37 -8.39
N ALA A 460 2.65 4.77 -9.12
CA ALA A 460 4.08 4.92 -8.85
C ALA A 460 4.59 6.37 -8.99
N VAL A 461 3.87 7.22 -9.74
CA VAL A 461 4.24 8.61 -9.99
C VAL A 461 3.27 9.64 -9.43
N ILE A 462 2.10 9.25 -8.90
CA ILE A 462 1.20 10.14 -8.13
C ILE A 462 1.94 10.97 -7.06
N PRO A 463 2.90 10.42 -6.29
CA PRO A 463 3.66 11.18 -5.29
C PRO A 463 4.49 12.34 -5.85
N LEU A 464 4.71 12.38 -7.18
CA LEU A 464 5.48 13.40 -7.89
C LEU A 464 4.60 14.50 -8.52
N CYS A 465 3.26 14.35 -8.51
CA CYS A 465 2.37 15.37 -9.06
C CYS A 465 2.43 16.66 -8.24
N THR A 466 2.64 17.81 -8.89
CA THR A 466 2.79 19.11 -8.20
C THR A 466 1.92 20.23 -8.77
N GLY A 467 1.27 20.01 -9.92
CA GLY A 467 0.28 20.92 -10.46
C GLY A 467 -0.84 21.25 -9.47
N LYS A 468 -1.53 22.36 -9.68
CA LYS A 468 -2.78 22.64 -8.97
C LYS A 468 -3.81 21.53 -9.24
N TYR A 469 -3.83 21.03 -10.48
CA TYR A 469 -4.62 19.89 -10.92
C TYR A 469 -3.72 18.80 -11.52
N THR A 470 -4.18 17.55 -11.42
CA THR A 470 -3.61 16.38 -12.09
C THR A 470 -4.59 15.87 -13.15
N PHE A 471 -4.06 15.53 -14.32
CA PHE A 471 -4.79 14.91 -15.42
C PHE A 471 -4.11 13.57 -15.79
N PHE A 472 -4.89 12.51 -15.94
CA PHE A 472 -4.38 11.21 -16.36
C PHE A 472 -4.80 10.95 -17.80
N LEU A 473 -3.84 10.80 -18.70
CA LEU A 473 -4.05 10.62 -20.14
C LEU A 473 -3.46 9.27 -20.57
N ASP A 474 -4.21 8.51 -21.37
CA ASP A 474 -3.71 7.24 -21.89
C ASP A 474 -2.73 7.48 -23.05
N ALA A 475 -1.70 6.63 -23.15
CA ALA A 475 -0.63 6.78 -24.13
C ALA A 475 -1.11 6.66 -25.59
N ASP A 476 -2.26 6.05 -25.82
CA ASP A 476 -2.92 5.86 -27.11
C ASP A 476 -4.05 6.86 -27.36
N ASP A 477 -4.21 7.93 -26.58
CA ASP A 477 -5.26 8.94 -26.74
C ASP A 477 -4.69 10.34 -26.99
N VAL A 478 -5.48 11.25 -27.58
CA VAL A 478 -5.06 12.64 -27.87
C VAL A 478 -5.98 13.66 -27.21
N ILE A 479 -5.44 14.83 -26.87
CA ILE A 479 -6.22 15.91 -26.27
C ILE A 479 -6.58 17.02 -27.26
N ILE A 480 -7.68 17.71 -26.97
CA ILE A 480 -8.04 19.01 -27.54
C ILE A 480 -7.51 20.09 -26.57
N ALA A 481 -6.29 20.55 -26.83
CA ALA A 481 -5.51 21.37 -25.90
C ALA A 481 -6.25 22.61 -25.37
N ASP A 482 -6.89 23.40 -26.25
CA ASP A 482 -7.63 24.61 -25.83
C ASP A 482 -8.77 24.31 -24.87
N ASN A 483 -9.44 23.16 -25.04
CA ASN A 483 -10.52 22.74 -24.16
C ASN A 483 -10.00 22.27 -22.79
N LEU A 484 -8.84 21.59 -22.76
CA LEU A 484 -8.16 21.26 -21.50
C LEU A 484 -7.74 22.53 -20.75
N VAL A 485 -7.19 23.52 -21.47
CA VAL A 485 -6.82 24.82 -20.90
C VAL A 485 -8.04 25.52 -20.30
N ALA A 486 -9.16 25.54 -21.01
CA ALA A 486 -10.42 26.11 -20.52
C ALA A 486 -10.92 25.37 -19.27
N ALA A 487 -10.88 24.04 -19.26
CA ALA A 487 -11.30 23.22 -18.12
C ALA A 487 -10.46 23.49 -16.87
N VAL A 488 -9.12 23.53 -16.99
CA VAL A 488 -8.21 23.82 -15.86
C VAL A 488 -8.45 25.23 -15.32
N ARG A 489 -8.66 26.23 -16.19
CA ARG A 489 -8.96 27.60 -15.75
C ARG A 489 -10.30 27.70 -15.04
N ASP A 490 -11.33 27.04 -15.56
CA ASP A 490 -12.65 27.02 -14.94
C ASP A 490 -12.60 26.33 -13.55
N ALA A 491 -12.02 25.13 -13.49
CA ALA A 491 -11.78 24.39 -12.26
C ALA A 491 -11.04 25.24 -11.23
N SER A 492 -9.94 25.87 -11.65
CA SER A 492 -9.10 26.72 -10.80
C SER A 492 -9.83 27.96 -10.29
N SER A 493 -10.61 28.65 -11.14
CA SER A 493 -11.32 29.88 -10.77
C SER A 493 -12.47 29.63 -9.80
N LYS A 494 -13.18 28.51 -9.96
CA LYS A 494 -14.32 28.11 -9.13
C LYS A 494 -13.94 27.16 -7.99
N GLN A 495 -12.64 26.83 -7.87
CA GLN A 495 -12.08 25.94 -6.84
C GLN A 495 -12.80 24.57 -6.82
N HIS A 496 -13.01 23.98 -7.99
CA HIS A 496 -13.54 22.62 -8.10
C HIS A 496 -12.47 21.62 -7.65
N ASP A 497 -12.86 20.63 -6.86
CA ASP A 497 -11.97 19.54 -6.42
C ASP A 497 -11.85 18.46 -7.49
N LEU A 498 -12.93 18.22 -8.23
CA LEU A 498 -13.01 17.32 -9.37
C LEU A 498 -13.74 18.03 -10.51
N TYR A 499 -13.22 17.93 -11.73
CA TYR A 499 -13.81 18.60 -12.88
C TYR A 499 -13.96 17.63 -14.04
N LEU A 500 -15.19 17.40 -14.48
CA LEU A 500 -15.55 16.44 -15.50
C LEU A 500 -15.61 17.08 -16.89
N MET A 501 -15.14 16.37 -17.90
CA MET A 501 -15.01 16.85 -19.26
C MET A 501 -15.61 15.83 -20.23
N LYS A 502 -16.26 16.29 -21.29
CA LYS A 502 -16.71 15.38 -22.36
C LYS A 502 -15.52 14.78 -23.09
N TYR A 503 -15.81 13.78 -23.90
CA TYR A 503 -14.84 13.15 -24.78
C TYR A 503 -15.48 12.75 -26.10
N ASN A 504 -14.63 12.50 -27.08
CA ASN A 504 -14.99 11.90 -28.35
C ASN A 504 -14.42 10.48 -28.43
N ILE A 505 -15.05 9.65 -29.25
CA ILE A 505 -14.53 8.32 -29.60
C ILE A 505 -14.14 8.37 -31.07
N GLU A 506 -12.89 8.06 -31.35
CA GLU A 506 -12.33 8.00 -32.69
C GLU A 506 -12.10 6.55 -33.08
N PHE A 507 -12.77 6.09 -34.13
CA PHE A 507 -12.52 4.81 -34.77
C PHE A 507 -11.33 5.00 -35.72
N PHE A 508 -10.13 4.78 -35.20
CA PHE A 508 -8.87 5.22 -35.81
C PHE A 508 -8.70 4.69 -37.24
N GLU A 509 -8.95 3.40 -37.44
CA GLU A 509 -8.81 2.74 -38.75
C GLU A 509 -9.93 3.14 -39.74
N GLU A 510 -11.10 3.55 -39.25
CA GLU A 510 -12.23 3.97 -40.08
C GLU A 510 -12.22 5.47 -40.40
N ASN A 511 -11.33 6.24 -39.77
CA ASN A 511 -11.29 7.71 -39.81
C ASN A 511 -12.69 8.32 -39.54
N LYS A 512 -13.38 7.78 -38.53
CA LYS A 512 -14.69 8.27 -38.06
C LYS A 512 -14.61 8.64 -36.60
N SER A 513 -15.29 9.72 -36.24
CA SER A 513 -15.46 10.11 -34.85
C SER A 513 -16.93 10.19 -34.47
N ARG A 514 -17.25 9.90 -33.21
CA ARG A 514 -18.53 10.20 -32.56
C ARG A 514 -18.29 10.90 -31.23
N GLY A 515 -19.35 11.46 -30.65
CA GLY A 515 -19.32 11.90 -29.25
C GLY A 515 -19.27 10.72 -28.27
N MET A 516 -19.49 11.01 -27.00
CA MET A 516 -19.48 10.04 -25.89
C MET A 516 -20.33 8.77 -26.14
N PHE A 517 -20.08 7.73 -25.35
CA PHE A 517 -20.97 6.57 -25.32
C PHE A 517 -22.41 6.98 -24.99
N ASN A 518 -23.40 6.25 -25.52
CA ASN A 518 -24.81 6.59 -25.33
C ASN A 518 -25.20 6.69 -23.83
N ALA A 519 -24.64 5.80 -22.99
CA ALA A 519 -24.87 5.82 -21.54
C ALA A 519 -24.37 7.12 -20.91
N ASP A 520 -23.12 7.49 -21.17
CA ASP A 520 -22.56 8.76 -20.68
C ASP A 520 -23.30 9.97 -21.26
N GLN A 521 -23.70 9.94 -22.54
CA GLN A 521 -24.47 11.02 -23.16
C GLN A 521 -25.82 11.26 -22.47
N GLU A 522 -26.52 10.18 -22.09
CA GLU A 522 -27.79 10.29 -21.36
C GLU A 522 -27.59 10.90 -19.97
N ILE A 523 -26.56 10.48 -19.25
CA ILE A 523 -26.22 11.01 -17.92
C ILE A 523 -25.78 12.47 -18.05
N TRP A 524 -24.94 12.80 -19.04
CA TRP A 524 -24.44 14.16 -19.26
C TRP A 524 -25.56 15.16 -19.52
N GLY A 525 -26.60 14.75 -20.24
CA GLY A 525 -27.79 15.58 -20.47
C GLY A 525 -28.50 16.04 -19.19
N LYS A 526 -28.24 15.38 -18.05
CA LYS A 526 -28.83 15.70 -16.74
C LYS A 526 -27.97 16.67 -15.93
N PHE A 527 -26.69 16.88 -16.27
CA PHE A 527 -25.79 17.77 -15.53
C PHE A 527 -26.27 19.23 -15.50
N ALA A 528 -26.79 19.73 -16.62
CA ALA A 528 -27.34 21.09 -16.73
C ALA A 528 -28.56 21.33 -15.82
N HIS A 529 -29.20 20.26 -15.35
CA HIS A 529 -30.37 20.30 -14.49
C HIS A 529 -30.05 20.01 -13.02
N ALA A 530 -28.80 19.68 -12.69
CA ALA A 530 -28.37 19.46 -11.31
C ALA A 530 -28.39 20.79 -10.54
N THR A 531 -29.07 20.79 -9.40
CA THR A 531 -29.27 21.95 -8.52
C THR A 531 -28.35 21.95 -7.31
N SER A 532 -27.65 20.84 -7.07
CA SER A 532 -26.73 20.68 -5.93
C SER A 532 -25.49 19.89 -6.31
N ASN A 533 -24.43 20.04 -5.50
CA ASN A 533 -23.22 19.25 -5.66
C ASN A 533 -23.46 17.74 -5.42
N ASN A 534 -24.41 17.38 -4.54
CA ASN A 534 -24.77 15.99 -4.31
C ASN A 534 -25.40 15.37 -5.56
N GLU A 535 -26.27 16.10 -6.26
CA GLU A 535 -26.80 15.65 -7.56
C GLU A 535 -25.70 15.48 -8.60
N LEU A 536 -24.73 16.41 -8.65
CA LEU A 536 -23.56 16.27 -9.53
C LEU A 536 -22.71 15.04 -9.17
N LYS A 537 -22.50 14.72 -7.89
CA LYS A 537 -21.83 13.48 -7.46
C LYS A 537 -22.56 12.24 -7.95
N LEU A 538 -23.87 12.17 -7.75
CA LEU A 538 -24.68 11.02 -8.16
C LEU A 538 -24.63 10.82 -9.67
N LEU A 539 -24.69 11.90 -10.45
CA LEU A 539 -24.53 11.84 -11.91
C LEU A 539 -23.10 11.41 -12.30
N ALA A 540 -22.08 11.99 -11.67
CA ALA A 540 -20.67 11.67 -11.91
C ALA A 540 -20.35 10.18 -11.69
N SER A 541 -20.88 9.59 -10.62
CA SER A 541 -20.73 8.17 -10.28
C SER A 541 -21.32 7.22 -11.31
N GLY A 542 -22.27 7.70 -12.13
CA GLY A 542 -22.89 6.89 -13.18
C GLY A 542 -22.11 6.89 -14.50
N LEU A 543 -21.12 7.77 -14.66
CA LEU A 543 -20.31 7.86 -15.88
C LEU A 543 -19.34 6.68 -15.97
N ILE A 544 -18.96 6.31 -17.19
CA ILE A 544 -17.93 5.30 -17.41
C ILE A 544 -16.60 5.76 -16.79
N ASN A 545 -15.90 4.80 -16.19
CA ASN A 545 -14.80 5.02 -15.25
C ASN A 545 -13.46 5.43 -15.89
N TYR A 546 -13.47 6.06 -17.06
CA TYR A 546 -12.23 6.46 -17.72
C TYR A 546 -11.50 7.58 -16.95
N PRO A 547 -10.15 7.54 -16.86
CA PRO A 547 -9.39 8.53 -16.12
C PRO A 547 -9.22 9.86 -16.88
N TRP A 548 -9.25 9.84 -18.22
CA TRP A 548 -9.02 11.00 -19.07
C TRP A 548 -10.26 11.90 -19.29
N ASN A 549 -11.41 11.58 -18.68
CA ASN A 549 -12.59 12.45 -18.73
C ASN A 549 -12.69 13.40 -17.53
N ARG A 550 -11.62 13.54 -16.74
CA ARG A 550 -11.61 14.37 -15.52
C ARG A 550 -10.23 14.93 -15.19
N ILE A 551 -10.20 16.09 -14.56
CA ILE A 551 -9.04 16.58 -13.80
C ILE A 551 -9.38 16.60 -12.31
N ILE A 552 -8.41 16.29 -11.47
CA ILE A 552 -8.56 16.27 -10.01
C ILE A 552 -7.61 17.28 -9.38
N LYS A 553 -8.07 18.03 -8.38
CA LYS A 553 -7.22 18.91 -7.59
C LYS A 553 -6.15 18.05 -6.91
N THR A 554 -4.87 18.34 -7.15
CA THR A 554 -3.77 17.47 -6.70
C THR A 554 -3.71 17.36 -5.18
N GLU A 555 -4.14 18.41 -4.46
CA GLU A 555 -4.32 18.36 -3.00
C GLU A 555 -5.36 17.31 -2.57
N LEU A 556 -6.50 17.18 -3.27
CA LEU A 556 -7.49 16.14 -2.98
C LEU A 556 -6.91 14.75 -3.26
N LEU A 557 -6.24 14.58 -4.41
CA LEU A 557 -5.57 13.33 -4.80
C LEU A 557 -4.62 12.83 -3.72
N HIS A 558 -3.80 13.73 -3.15
CA HIS A 558 -2.85 13.39 -2.10
C HIS A 558 -3.48 13.26 -0.72
N ASP A 559 -4.48 14.08 -0.36
CA ASP A 559 -5.06 14.10 0.99
C ASP A 559 -5.93 12.90 1.29
N GLU A 560 -6.63 12.44 0.26
CA GLU A 560 -7.57 11.33 0.33
C GLU A 560 -6.92 10.02 -0.11
N ASN A 561 -5.63 10.03 -0.46
CA ASN A 561 -4.88 8.84 -0.90
C ASN A 561 -5.59 8.13 -2.07
N ILE A 562 -6.01 8.89 -3.07
CA ILE A 562 -6.78 8.36 -4.21
C ILE A 562 -5.81 7.67 -5.19
N PHE A 563 -6.00 6.37 -5.39
CA PHE A 563 -5.20 5.54 -6.30
C PHE A 563 -6.05 4.78 -7.31
N PHE A 564 -5.39 4.29 -8.35
CA PHE A 564 -5.91 3.26 -9.23
C PHE A 564 -5.81 1.89 -8.55
N GLY A 565 -6.71 0.97 -8.91
CA GLY A 565 -6.72 -0.40 -8.40
C GLY A 565 -5.48 -1.21 -8.77
N SER A 566 -5.17 -2.22 -7.95
CA SER A 566 -4.02 -3.11 -8.16
C SER A 566 -4.19 -4.11 -9.31
N THR A 567 -5.42 -4.28 -9.80
CA THR A 567 -5.78 -5.30 -10.77
C THR A 567 -5.40 -4.89 -12.20
N VAL A 568 -4.97 -5.84 -13.03
CA VAL A 568 -4.56 -5.54 -14.43
C VAL A 568 -5.72 -4.96 -15.26
N VAL A 569 -6.93 -5.45 -15.02
CA VAL A 569 -8.19 -4.95 -15.58
C VAL A 569 -9.00 -4.25 -14.49
N HIS A 570 -9.90 -3.35 -14.87
CA HIS A 570 -10.78 -2.64 -13.93
C HIS A 570 -10.06 -1.71 -12.93
N ASN A 571 -8.76 -1.41 -13.13
CA ASN A 571 -7.99 -0.52 -12.25
C ASN A 571 -8.54 0.90 -12.15
N ASP A 572 -9.33 1.37 -13.10
CA ASP A 572 -9.90 2.71 -13.05
C ASP A 572 -11.12 2.80 -12.12
N ILE A 573 -11.70 1.67 -11.67
CA ILE A 573 -12.88 1.66 -10.80
C ILE A 573 -12.60 2.33 -9.45
N PRO A 574 -11.55 1.94 -8.69
CA PRO A 574 -11.24 2.61 -7.43
C PRO A 574 -11.01 4.12 -7.60
N TYR A 575 -10.20 4.51 -8.60
CA TYR A 575 -9.91 5.92 -8.88
C TYR A 575 -11.19 6.72 -9.18
N HIS A 576 -12.06 6.19 -10.04
CA HIS A 576 -13.32 6.85 -10.39
C HIS A 576 -14.19 7.08 -9.15
N TRP A 577 -14.49 6.02 -8.43
CA TRP A 577 -15.47 6.08 -7.34
C TRP A 577 -14.94 6.85 -6.15
N HIS A 578 -13.67 6.63 -5.78
CA HIS A 578 -13.02 7.32 -4.67
C HIS A 578 -12.92 8.83 -4.93
N SER A 579 -12.50 9.24 -6.15
CA SER A 579 -12.44 10.66 -6.50
C SER A 579 -13.79 11.37 -6.44
N VAL A 580 -14.89 10.70 -6.83
CA VAL A 580 -16.23 11.28 -6.81
C VAL A 580 -16.77 11.42 -5.39
N VAL A 581 -16.65 10.39 -4.54
CA VAL A 581 -17.17 10.47 -3.17
C VAL A 581 -16.36 11.46 -2.33
N ALA A 582 -15.05 11.57 -2.57
CA ALA A 582 -14.15 12.45 -1.83
C ALA A 582 -14.27 13.94 -2.21
N ALA A 583 -14.58 14.26 -3.47
CA ALA A 583 -14.67 15.66 -3.93
C ALA A 583 -15.80 16.43 -3.24
N ASN A 584 -15.58 17.62 -2.70
CA ASN A 584 -16.66 18.43 -2.10
C ASN A 584 -17.29 19.41 -3.09
N ASN A 585 -16.59 19.73 -4.17
CA ASN A 585 -17.05 20.63 -5.22
C ASN A 585 -16.74 20.05 -6.60
N ILE A 586 -17.75 19.59 -7.32
CA ILE A 586 -17.65 19.03 -8.67
C ILE A 586 -18.02 20.10 -9.70
N GLY A 587 -17.14 20.29 -10.68
CA GLY A 587 -17.42 21.07 -11.88
C GLY A 587 -17.53 20.18 -13.11
N TYR A 588 -18.07 20.72 -14.19
CA TYR A 588 -18.12 20.02 -15.48
C TYR A 588 -18.09 21.00 -16.65
N SER A 589 -17.69 20.50 -17.83
CA SER A 589 -17.67 21.25 -19.09
C SER A 589 -18.50 20.60 -20.18
N GLU A 590 -19.07 21.43 -21.06
CA GLU A 590 -19.75 20.98 -22.27
C GLU A 590 -18.79 20.65 -23.42
N ASN A 591 -17.49 20.94 -23.27
CA ASN A 591 -16.47 20.76 -24.29
C ASN A 591 -15.81 19.38 -24.18
N ALA A 592 -15.58 18.75 -25.33
CA ALA A 592 -14.80 17.53 -25.39
C ALA A 592 -13.30 17.84 -25.22
N VAL A 593 -12.61 17.12 -24.34
CA VAL A 593 -11.19 17.36 -24.02
C VAL A 593 -10.30 16.22 -24.49
N CYS A 594 -10.76 14.98 -24.44
CA CYS A 594 -10.03 13.81 -24.92
C CYS A 594 -10.72 13.22 -26.15
N ALA A 595 -9.93 12.77 -27.13
CA ALA A 595 -10.38 11.88 -28.20
C ALA A 595 -9.81 10.49 -27.93
N HIS A 596 -10.68 9.59 -27.48
CA HIS A 596 -10.34 8.21 -27.17
C HIS A 596 -10.28 7.37 -28.45
N ARG A 597 -9.13 6.79 -28.77
CA ARG A 597 -8.92 6.02 -29.99
C ARG A 597 -9.30 4.55 -29.80
N LYS A 598 -10.18 4.06 -30.66
CA LYS A 598 -10.59 2.66 -30.76
C LYS A 598 -10.05 2.00 -32.02
N PHE A 599 -9.59 0.77 -31.85
CA PHE A 599 -8.98 -0.04 -32.90
C PHE A 599 -9.80 -1.32 -33.10
N SER A 600 -9.95 -1.77 -34.34
CA SER A 600 -10.61 -3.05 -34.67
C SER A 600 -9.62 -4.22 -34.77
N ALA A 601 -8.36 -3.96 -35.16
CA ALA A 601 -7.34 -5.00 -35.32
C ALA A 601 -6.38 -5.16 -34.11
N ARG A 602 -6.25 -4.15 -33.25
CA ARG A 602 -5.34 -4.18 -32.08
C ARG A 602 -5.98 -4.90 -30.90
N SER A 603 -5.24 -5.80 -30.26
CA SER A 603 -5.65 -6.38 -28.98
C SER A 603 -5.57 -5.33 -27.87
N GLN A 604 -6.71 -4.81 -27.43
CA GLN A 604 -6.81 -3.97 -26.24
C GLN A 604 -7.07 -4.81 -24.99
N ILE A 605 -6.60 -4.36 -23.82
CA ILE A 605 -6.86 -5.01 -22.52
C ILE A 605 -8.37 -5.17 -22.25
N THR A 606 -9.19 -4.28 -22.78
CA THR A 606 -10.66 -4.33 -22.74
C THR A 606 -11.27 -5.53 -23.47
N ASN A 607 -10.53 -6.17 -24.39
CA ASN A 607 -10.97 -7.33 -25.19
C ASN A 607 -10.45 -8.68 -24.65
N ILE A 608 -9.78 -8.70 -23.51
CA ILE A 608 -9.31 -9.94 -22.87
C ILE A 608 -10.52 -10.77 -22.38
N ASN A 609 -10.58 -12.05 -22.76
CA ASN A 609 -11.58 -13.03 -22.33
C ASN A 609 -10.90 -14.20 -21.60
N ASP A 610 -10.28 -13.93 -20.44
CA ASP A 610 -9.58 -14.95 -19.65
C ASP A 610 -9.80 -14.78 -18.14
N VAL A 611 -9.14 -15.63 -17.34
CA VAL A 611 -9.24 -15.67 -15.86
C VAL A 611 -9.01 -14.31 -15.19
N ARG A 612 -8.28 -13.39 -15.81
CA ARG A 612 -8.05 -12.03 -15.27
C ARG A 612 -9.35 -11.26 -15.10
N ARG A 613 -10.45 -11.64 -15.77
CA ARG A 613 -11.78 -11.05 -15.56
C ARG A 613 -12.35 -11.29 -14.16
N LEU A 614 -11.89 -12.31 -13.44
CA LEU A 614 -12.26 -12.50 -12.03
C LEU A 614 -11.76 -11.35 -11.14
N ALA A 615 -10.76 -10.59 -11.58
CA ALA A 615 -10.26 -9.42 -10.84
C ALA A 615 -11.31 -8.31 -10.67
N VAL A 616 -12.44 -8.39 -11.39
CA VAL A 616 -13.59 -7.50 -11.17
C VAL A 616 -14.09 -7.56 -9.73
N PHE A 617 -14.15 -8.76 -9.12
CA PHE A 617 -14.67 -8.92 -7.75
C PHE A 617 -13.78 -8.23 -6.73
N GLU A 618 -12.46 -8.38 -6.87
CA GLU A 618 -11.50 -7.69 -6.02
C GLU A 618 -11.59 -6.17 -6.17
N SER A 619 -11.61 -5.69 -7.42
CA SER A 619 -11.73 -4.27 -7.69
C SER A 619 -13.01 -3.69 -7.09
N LEU A 620 -14.13 -4.42 -7.12
CA LEU A 620 -15.41 -3.98 -6.55
C LEU A 620 -15.38 -4.03 -5.02
N ARG A 621 -14.87 -5.09 -4.41
CA ARG A 621 -14.75 -5.23 -2.95
C ARG A 621 -13.89 -4.11 -2.36
N PHE A 622 -12.68 -3.93 -2.91
CA PHE A 622 -11.77 -2.86 -2.48
C PHE A 622 -12.40 -1.47 -2.63
N THR A 623 -13.09 -1.22 -3.75
CA THR A 623 -13.77 0.06 -3.96
C THR A 623 -14.89 0.27 -2.94
N ASN A 624 -15.72 -0.75 -2.67
CA ASN A 624 -16.81 -0.67 -1.70
C ASN A 624 -16.30 -0.35 -0.29
N GLU A 625 -15.24 -1.04 0.16
CA GLU A 625 -14.61 -0.78 1.46
C GLU A 625 -14.06 0.64 1.56
N THR A 626 -13.51 1.17 0.47
CA THR A 626 -12.97 2.53 0.41
C THR A 626 -14.09 3.58 0.47
N ILE A 627 -15.10 3.47 -0.40
CA ILE A 627 -16.16 4.48 -0.50
C ILE A 627 -17.12 4.45 0.70
N ALA A 628 -17.29 3.30 1.35
CA ALA A 628 -18.14 3.16 2.54
C ALA A 628 -17.66 4.00 3.73
N LYS A 629 -16.39 4.44 3.73
CA LYS A 629 -15.81 5.33 4.75
C LYS A 629 -16.32 6.78 4.63
N TYR A 630 -16.94 7.16 3.51
CA TYR A 630 -17.36 8.53 3.23
C TYR A 630 -18.83 8.75 3.57
N SER A 631 -19.16 9.88 4.19
CA SER A 631 -20.55 10.29 4.42
C SER A 631 -21.35 10.51 3.13
N ALA A 632 -20.68 10.74 2.01
CA ALA A 632 -21.29 10.84 0.68
C ALA A 632 -21.79 9.48 0.15
N TYR A 633 -21.39 8.36 0.77
CA TYR A 633 -21.88 7.02 0.45
C TYR A 633 -23.23 6.75 1.15
N ASP A 634 -24.19 7.63 0.91
CA ASP A 634 -25.55 7.55 1.43
C ASP A 634 -26.42 6.54 0.66
N ALA A 635 -27.69 6.39 1.03
CA ALA A 635 -28.60 5.44 0.40
C ALA A 635 -28.78 5.64 -1.12
N GLN A 636 -28.67 6.87 -1.62
CA GLN A 636 -28.78 7.14 -3.06
C GLN A 636 -27.50 6.69 -3.76
N MET A 637 -26.33 7.02 -3.21
CA MET A 637 -25.04 6.59 -3.75
C MET A 637 -24.90 5.06 -3.72
N GLN A 638 -25.32 4.40 -2.62
CA GLN A 638 -25.37 2.95 -2.50
C GLN A 638 -26.25 2.32 -3.58
N THR A 639 -27.39 2.93 -3.90
CA THR A 639 -28.26 2.43 -4.97
C THR A 639 -27.57 2.47 -6.34
N ILE A 640 -26.85 3.55 -6.65
CA ILE A 640 -26.08 3.69 -7.89
C ILE A 640 -24.91 2.70 -7.92
N TRP A 641 -24.18 2.58 -6.82
CA TRP A 641 -23.08 1.61 -6.66
C TRP A 641 -23.57 0.17 -6.87
N CYS A 642 -24.62 -0.25 -6.18
CA CYS A 642 -25.18 -1.59 -6.32
C CYS A 642 -25.70 -1.85 -7.75
N LYS A 643 -26.24 -0.84 -8.43
CA LYS A 643 -26.59 -0.96 -9.85
C LYS A 643 -25.34 -1.15 -10.72
N PHE A 644 -24.32 -0.32 -10.54
CA PHE A 644 -23.05 -0.41 -11.25
C PHE A 644 -22.40 -1.78 -11.07
N VAL A 645 -22.31 -2.28 -9.83
CA VAL A 645 -21.80 -3.61 -9.51
C VAL A 645 -22.56 -4.69 -10.27
N ARG A 646 -23.89 -4.70 -10.19
CA ARG A 646 -24.71 -5.72 -10.87
C ARG A 646 -24.50 -5.70 -12.39
N ASP A 647 -24.55 -4.52 -13.00
CA ASP A 647 -24.38 -4.37 -14.44
C ASP A 647 -22.98 -4.83 -14.89
N LEU A 648 -21.94 -4.46 -14.12
CA LEU A 648 -20.56 -4.82 -14.44
C LEU A 648 -20.30 -6.31 -14.27
N VAL A 649 -20.81 -6.92 -13.19
CA VAL A 649 -20.72 -8.37 -12.96
C VAL A 649 -21.40 -9.11 -14.12
N VAL A 650 -22.63 -8.73 -14.49
CA VAL A 650 -23.32 -9.33 -15.65
C VAL A 650 -22.50 -9.19 -16.93
N TRP A 651 -21.94 -8.01 -17.20
CA TRP A 651 -21.09 -7.77 -18.37
C TRP A 651 -19.79 -8.60 -18.36
N ALA A 652 -19.20 -8.81 -17.18
CA ALA A 652 -17.96 -9.55 -17.01
C ALA A 652 -18.16 -11.06 -17.24
N LYS A 653 -19.34 -11.61 -16.90
CA LYS A 653 -19.70 -13.02 -17.07
C LYS A 653 -19.36 -13.55 -18.47
N ASP A 654 -19.76 -12.84 -19.51
CA ASP A 654 -19.59 -13.27 -20.91
C ASP A 654 -18.11 -13.31 -21.36
N ARG A 655 -17.19 -12.86 -20.50
CA ARG A 655 -15.74 -12.77 -20.76
C ARG A 655 -14.92 -13.69 -19.86
N VAL A 656 -15.58 -14.45 -18.98
CA VAL A 656 -14.95 -15.46 -18.12
C VAL A 656 -15.00 -16.82 -18.83
N PRO A 657 -13.87 -17.55 -18.94
CA PRO A 657 -13.87 -18.89 -19.51
C PRO A 657 -14.76 -19.87 -18.73
N GLU A 658 -15.37 -20.83 -19.43
CA GLU A 658 -16.26 -21.84 -18.83
C GLU A 658 -15.59 -22.61 -17.68
N THR A 659 -14.28 -22.87 -17.78
CA THR A 659 -13.47 -23.55 -16.75
C THR A 659 -13.37 -22.81 -15.42
N HIS A 660 -13.74 -21.52 -15.37
CA HIS A 660 -13.69 -20.68 -14.18
C HIS A 660 -15.07 -20.20 -13.72
N MET A 661 -16.16 -20.74 -14.31
CA MET A 661 -17.51 -20.30 -13.99
C MET A 661 -17.96 -20.68 -12.57
N GLU A 662 -17.49 -21.80 -12.02
CA GLU A 662 -17.78 -22.17 -10.63
C GLU A 662 -17.16 -21.14 -9.65
N GLN A 663 -15.89 -20.79 -9.87
CA GLN A 663 -15.21 -19.75 -9.08
C GLN A 663 -15.89 -18.39 -9.24
N TYR A 664 -16.30 -18.03 -10.46
CA TYR A 664 -17.03 -16.80 -10.73
C TYR A 664 -18.35 -16.73 -9.95
N GLU A 665 -19.14 -17.80 -9.96
CA GLU A 665 -20.42 -17.84 -9.26
C GLU A 665 -20.23 -17.75 -7.74
N ALA A 666 -19.21 -18.41 -7.17
CA ALA A 666 -18.88 -18.29 -5.75
C ALA A 666 -18.48 -16.85 -5.35
N LEU A 667 -17.57 -16.21 -6.09
CA LEU A 667 -17.16 -14.83 -5.84
C LEU A 667 -18.32 -13.83 -6.00
N LYS A 668 -19.23 -14.10 -6.95
CA LYS A 668 -20.43 -13.30 -7.13
C LYS A 668 -21.37 -13.41 -5.94
N GLU A 669 -21.62 -14.61 -5.44
CA GLU A 669 -22.48 -14.82 -4.27
C GLU A 669 -21.90 -14.12 -3.03
N GLU A 670 -20.58 -14.21 -2.82
CA GLU A 670 -19.89 -13.52 -1.73
C GLU A 670 -20.05 -11.99 -1.83
N LEU A 671 -19.76 -11.42 -3.01
CA LEU A 671 -19.87 -9.98 -3.23
C LEU A 671 -21.31 -9.48 -3.04
N LEU A 672 -22.31 -10.22 -3.55
CA LEU A 672 -23.71 -9.84 -3.41
C LEU A 672 -24.20 -9.94 -1.95
N ALA A 673 -23.70 -10.92 -1.19
CA ALA A 673 -23.99 -11.02 0.24
C ALA A 673 -23.42 -9.83 1.02
N GLN A 674 -22.20 -9.40 0.69
CA GLN A 674 -21.57 -8.22 1.30
C GLN A 674 -22.31 -6.91 1.00
N LEU A 675 -22.96 -6.80 -0.16
CA LEU A 675 -23.73 -5.61 -0.55
C LEU A 675 -25.16 -5.58 -0.02
N ALA A 676 -25.66 -6.70 0.52
CA ALA A 676 -27.02 -6.83 1.05
C ALA A 676 -27.13 -6.57 2.56
N GLY A 677 -26.00 -6.64 3.28
CA GLY A 677 -25.88 -6.25 4.69
C GLY A 677 -25.55 -4.77 4.83
#